data_AF-A0A094ENB2-F1
#
_entry.id   AF-A0A094ENB2-F1
#
_cell.length_a   1.000
_cell.length_b   1.000
_cell.length_c   1.000
_cell.angle_alpha   90.00
_cell.angle_beta   90.00
_cell.angle_gamma   90.00
#
_symmetry.space_group_name_H-M   'P 1'
#
loop_
_entity.id
_entity.type
_entity.pdbx_description
1 polymer ?
#
loop_
_entity_poly.entity_id
_entity_poly.type
_entity_poly.pdbx_seq_one_letter_code
_entity_poly.pdbx_strand_id
1 'polypeptide(L)'
;MLREAFTRALEKLGNQRIVCYIDALDECPEDDVRDMISFFEQLGDLEKEAEFRVCFSSRHYPEISIRTGLQLVLESEQEHKNDITLYIDNHLKIGKTTQAKDIKEEILVKSSNIFLWVALVIPILNKEYDRGRIKALKKRLSEIPTGLHELFLDILTRDHKNIAELLVCIQFILFAARPLKPDELRSAVETGCEDDPLDGPSDPAHMTVDNLRRFVLDASKGLAEITKSKEPTVQFIHESVRDFLLKDGGLQKLLPTIENFEGQGHDTLKRICSLQISLRTARRDAIRVACDKSSRARRASIGLIPDPDWDQEYPLLQYAVEHIYFHANWAQKFGLDQIAFLETFNTFDWMLARNNSNESLNIFNHGHLLYFLGEYGCADLIRIHPERHEHFQLEGGQFRYPIVAALYGGHSAAARAFVNLSPLHDETSANPAQTKSRRSFTMKKADFSTKRHLLSFLCEFGDVGILRKALEYEFSGVMPHFIAREQCLEYASSEAIVEVIMEFAFVKLASVEFSAAALEAAESSSYVKPLNLLNDSNEPTLLAFPHLELTLKEYPLLINKNGFWGSSKTLLSYAAERGFEQISKHCIKDTGAYNKQNALRCAILGHINHSGRLAVIRMLLDAGVDLRAAQKSGLNEIIFEAMRRPHNEEVVALLLSTSSLDLEAEREDLTPLLWAIIEQRKTFVKMLLSAGSDPMARTTGATTALTLAVKLSDLNSFRCVLSNPKCEVDARDNTGRTALSWCASAASITAVTMAWVLIEHQGVDPNSRDNDGVTVLLHATQSGNLELVEMLLKLPTIDRSEPCVKQGLNSTDASL
;
A
#
# COMPACT_ATOMS: atom_id res chain seq x y z
N MET A 1 -12.00 -6.88 -0.05
CA MET A 1 -11.21 -6.65 1.19
C MET A 1 -11.76 -5.53 2.10
N LEU A 2 -11.78 -4.23 1.73
CA LEU A 2 -12.26 -3.17 2.65
C LEU A 2 -13.79 -3.22 2.91
N ARG A 3 -14.59 -3.40 1.84
CA ARG A 3 -16.05 -3.60 1.93
C ARG A 3 -16.41 -4.77 2.85
N GLU A 4 -15.73 -5.92 2.68
CA GLU A 4 -15.91 -7.10 3.54
C GLU A 4 -15.48 -6.85 4.99
N ALA A 5 -14.36 -6.15 5.22
CA ALA A 5 -13.90 -5.85 6.56
C ALA A 5 -14.88 -4.92 7.30
N PHE A 6 -15.40 -3.90 6.62
CA PHE A 6 -16.41 -2.99 7.17
C PHE A 6 -17.72 -3.72 7.48
N THR A 7 -18.18 -4.57 6.56
CA THR A 7 -19.37 -5.42 6.77
C THR A 7 -19.20 -6.29 8.02
N ARG A 8 -18.09 -7.03 8.13
CA ARG A 8 -17.81 -7.89 9.31
C ARG A 8 -17.65 -7.11 10.61
N ALA A 9 -17.25 -5.84 10.56
CA ALA A 9 -17.15 -4.98 11.73
C ALA A 9 -18.56 -4.58 12.22
N LEU A 10 -19.44 -4.16 11.31
CA LEU A 10 -20.84 -3.86 11.61
C LEU A 10 -21.56 -5.04 12.27
N GLU A 11 -21.34 -6.26 11.77
CA GLU A 11 -21.96 -7.47 12.31
C GLU A 11 -21.56 -7.78 13.77
N LYS A 12 -20.44 -7.23 14.25
CA LYS A 12 -19.94 -7.49 15.61
C LYS A 12 -20.36 -6.45 16.64
N LEU A 13 -21.02 -5.36 16.22
CA LEU A 13 -21.29 -4.20 17.07
C LEU A 13 -22.55 -4.33 17.94
N GLY A 14 -23.40 -5.34 17.70
CA GLY A 14 -24.62 -5.58 18.50
C GLY A 14 -25.56 -4.37 18.48
N ASN A 15 -26.09 -3.95 19.64
CA ASN A 15 -27.11 -2.89 19.75
C ASN A 15 -26.58 -1.43 19.63
N GLN A 16 -25.36 -1.22 19.13
CA GLN A 16 -24.79 0.12 19.05
C GLN A 16 -25.35 0.91 17.86
N ARG A 17 -25.47 2.24 18.03
CA ARG A 17 -25.86 3.15 16.95
C ARG A 17 -24.62 3.68 16.23
N ILE A 18 -24.66 3.65 14.91
CA ILE A 18 -23.60 4.17 14.04
C ILE A 18 -24.21 5.14 13.04
N VAL A 19 -23.58 6.30 12.91
CA VAL A 19 -23.96 7.30 11.91
C VAL A 19 -22.74 7.62 11.07
N CYS A 20 -22.83 7.37 9.76
CA CYS A 20 -21.82 7.74 8.79
C CYS A 20 -22.21 9.06 8.12
N TYR A 21 -21.31 10.03 8.12
CA TYR A 21 -21.42 11.25 7.34
C TYR A 21 -20.42 11.17 6.19
N ILE A 22 -20.91 11.18 4.96
CA ILE A 22 -20.12 11.09 3.75
C ILE A 22 -20.35 12.39 2.98
N ASP A 23 -19.30 13.20 2.95
CA ASP A 23 -19.32 14.53 2.37
C ASP A 23 -18.79 14.54 0.94
N ALA A 24 -19.17 15.57 0.18
CA ALA A 24 -18.69 15.88 -1.16
C ALA A 24 -18.82 14.72 -2.16
N LEU A 25 -19.98 14.08 -2.18
CA LEU A 25 -20.24 12.91 -3.02
C LEU A 25 -20.05 13.17 -4.53
N ASP A 26 -20.31 14.40 -4.95
CA ASP A 26 -20.14 14.89 -6.31
C ASP A 26 -18.68 15.13 -6.73
N GLU A 27 -17.71 15.00 -5.82
CA GLU A 27 -16.28 15.03 -6.13
C GLU A 27 -15.75 13.64 -6.56
N CYS A 28 -16.57 12.60 -6.47
CA CYS A 28 -16.22 11.25 -6.90
C CYS A 28 -16.71 10.95 -8.33
N PRO A 29 -16.03 10.06 -9.08
CA PRO A 29 -16.54 9.55 -10.35
C PRO A 29 -17.94 8.95 -10.19
N GLU A 30 -18.82 9.21 -11.15
CA GLU A 30 -20.24 8.82 -11.11
C GLU A 30 -20.45 7.32 -10.87
N ASP A 31 -19.64 6.46 -11.51
CA ASP A 31 -19.71 5.01 -11.32
C ASP A 31 -19.32 4.60 -9.89
N ASP A 32 -18.27 5.20 -9.33
CA ASP A 32 -17.82 4.94 -7.94
C ASP A 32 -18.89 5.37 -6.93
N VAL A 33 -19.57 6.48 -7.20
CA VAL A 33 -20.68 6.97 -6.39
C VAL A 33 -21.84 5.98 -6.38
N ARG A 34 -22.27 5.49 -7.55
CA ARG A 34 -23.35 4.48 -7.65
C ARG A 34 -22.99 3.21 -6.91
N ASP A 35 -21.76 2.76 -7.09
CA ASP A 35 -21.21 1.59 -6.41
C ASP A 35 -21.22 1.75 -4.88
N MET A 36 -20.84 2.94 -4.39
CA MET A 36 -20.83 3.26 -2.97
C MET A 36 -22.24 3.31 -2.39
N ILE A 37 -23.18 3.98 -3.06
CA ILE A 37 -24.57 4.07 -2.61
C ILE A 37 -25.21 2.68 -2.58
N SER A 38 -25.04 1.88 -3.64
CA SER A 38 -25.51 0.49 -3.69
C SER A 38 -24.97 -0.35 -2.53
N PHE A 39 -23.68 -0.21 -2.20
CA PHE A 39 -23.09 -0.88 -1.06
C PHE A 39 -23.71 -0.47 0.28
N PHE A 40 -23.93 0.84 0.52
CA PHE A 40 -24.55 1.31 1.77
C PHE A 40 -26.03 0.95 1.88
N GLU A 41 -26.76 0.90 0.76
CA GLU A 41 -28.14 0.40 0.74
C GLU A 41 -28.21 -1.09 1.09
N GLN A 42 -27.31 -1.90 0.52
CA GLN A 42 -27.21 -3.33 0.88
C GLN A 42 -26.85 -3.53 2.36
N LEU A 43 -26.04 -2.65 2.95
CA LEU A 43 -25.77 -2.67 4.39
C LEU A 43 -27.00 -2.30 5.21
N GLY A 44 -27.82 -1.35 4.74
CA GLY A 44 -29.07 -0.97 5.37
C GLY A 44 -30.13 -2.09 5.37
N ASP A 45 -30.07 -2.99 4.39
CA ASP A 45 -30.95 -4.16 4.27
C ASP A 45 -30.61 -5.31 5.24
N LEU A 46 -29.44 -5.26 5.90
CA LEU A 46 -29.07 -6.26 6.89
C LEU A 46 -29.96 -6.10 8.14
N GLU A 47 -30.99 -6.95 8.27
CA GLU A 47 -31.82 -7.06 9.49
C GLU A 47 -30.95 -7.47 10.69
N LYS A 48 -30.40 -6.50 11.44
CA LYS A 48 -29.58 -6.73 12.64
C LYS A 48 -29.81 -5.66 13.72
N GLU A 49 -29.40 -5.99 14.95
CA GLU A 49 -29.64 -5.25 16.20
C GLU A 49 -29.00 -3.84 16.26
N ALA A 50 -28.08 -3.49 15.35
CA ALA A 50 -27.38 -2.21 15.32
C ALA A 50 -28.18 -1.14 14.57
N GLU A 51 -28.31 0.07 15.15
CA GLU A 51 -28.96 1.20 14.47
C GLU A 51 -27.97 1.89 13.53
N PHE A 52 -27.99 1.53 12.23
CA PHE A 52 -27.09 2.09 11.21
C PHE A 52 -27.77 3.20 10.40
N ARG A 53 -27.15 4.38 10.33
CA ARG A 53 -27.64 5.52 9.52
C ARG A 53 -26.51 6.09 8.66
N VAL A 54 -26.84 6.51 7.45
CA VAL A 54 -25.90 7.17 6.55
C VAL A 54 -26.48 8.51 6.11
N CYS A 55 -25.67 9.57 6.17
CA CYS A 55 -25.97 10.89 5.67
C CYS A 55 -24.99 11.21 4.55
N PHE A 56 -25.53 11.46 3.36
CA PHE A 56 -24.78 11.83 2.18
C PHE A 56 -24.98 13.33 1.94
N SER A 57 -23.91 14.11 1.83
CA SER A 57 -23.95 15.49 1.34
C SER A 57 -23.36 15.59 -0.06
N SER A 58 -24.08 16.27 -0.94
CA SER A 58 -23.68 16.49 -2.33
C SER A 58 -24.33 17.75 -2.89
N ARG A 59 -23.70 18.38 -3.88
CA ARG A 59 -24.33 19.40 -4.74
C ARG A 59 -25.47 18.77 -5.56
N HIS A 60 -26.33 19.59 -6.17
CA HIS A 60 -27.49 19.10 -6.92
C HIS A 60 -27.06 18.08 -8.00
N TYR A 61 -27.31 16.80 -7.72
CA TYR A 61 -26.91 15.68 -8.57
C TYR A 61 -28.17 15.11 -9.21
N PRO A 62 -28.40 15.29 -10.52
CA PRO A 62 -29.70 14.98 -11.10
C PRO A 62 -30.01 13.48 -11.30
N GLU A 63 -29.08 12.54 -11.06
CA GLU A 63 -29.23 11.17 -11.61
C GLU A 63 -28.89 10.00 -10.67
N ILE A 64 -28.86 10.19 -9.35
CA ILE A 64 -28.68 9.05 -8.42
C ILE A 64 -29.94 8.84 -7.59
N SER A 65 -30.63 7.74 -7.88
CA SER A 65 -31.77 7.28 -7.09
C SER A 65 -31.31 6.61 -5.80
N ILE A 66 -31.73 7.14 -4.65
CA ILE A 66 -31.63 6.47 -3.36
C ILE A 66 -32.98 5.79 -3.10
N ARG A 67 -32.98 4.47 -2.95
CA ARG A 67 -34.18 3.63 -2.80
C ARG A 67 -34.90 3.91 -1.48
N THR A 68 -34.13 4.11 -0.41
CA THR A 68 -34.64 4.31 0.95
C THR A 68 -33.84 5.40 1.66
N GLY A 69 -34.36 6.63 1.68
CA GLY A 69 -33.69 7.76 2.33
C GLY A 69 -34.54 9.03 2.37
N LEU A 70 -34.21 9.94 3.28
CA LEU A 70 -34.76 11.29 3.31
C LEU A 70 -33.86 12.20 2.47
N GLN A 71 -34.43 12.95 1.54
CA GLN A 71 -33.73 13.97 0.77
C GLN A 71 -34.07 15.34 1.32
N LEU A 72 -33.04 16.13 1.65
CA LEU A 72 -33.17 17.52 2.07
C LEU A 72 -32.48 18.41 1.03
N VAL A 73 -33.22 19.36 0.47
CA VAL A 73 -32.73 20.28 -0.57
C VAL A 73 -32.62 21.68 0.04
N LEU A 74 -31.41 22.09 0.40
CA LEU A 74 -31.16 23.31 1.17
C LEU A 74 -31.73 24.58 0.51
N GLU A 75 -31.75 24.67 -0.81
CA GLU A 75 -32.29 25.84 -1.52
C GLU A 75 -33.80 26.06 -1.31
N SER A 76 -34.50 24.99 -0.91
CA SER A 76 -35.94 25.01 -0.62
C SER A 76 -36.26 25.30 0.86
N GLU A 77 -35.24 25.31 1.73
CA GLU A 77 -35.41 25.50 3.17
C GLU A 77 -35.45 26.99 3.54
N GLN A 78 -36.48 27.38 4.30
CA GLN A 78 -36.68 28.77 4.70
C GLN A 78 -35.57 29.28 5.63
N GLU A 79 -34.99 28.41 6.45
CA GLU A 79 -33.89 28.76 7.36
C GLU A 79 -32.61 29.12 6.60
N HIS A 80 -32.30 28.42 5.51
CA HIS A 80 -31.17 28.74 4.63
C HIS A 80 -31.26 30.15 4.04
N LYS A 81 -32.47 30.56 3.63
CA LYS A 81 -32.73 31.93 3.17
C LYS A 81 -32.52 32.98 4.29
N ASN A 82 -32.86 32.64 5.53
CA ASN A 82 -32.65 33.52 6.68
C ASN A 82 -31.15 33.70 6.96
N ASP A 83 -30.36 32.64 6.84
CA ASP A 83 -28.91 32.68 7.02
C ASP A 83 -28.22 33.53 5.96
N ILE A 84 -28.65 33.42 4.68
CA ILE A 84 -28.17 34.32 3.61
C ILE A 84 -28.49 35.77 3.94
N THR A 85 -29.71 36.06 4.41
CA THR A 85 -30.13 37.42 4.78
C THR A 85 -29.26 37.96 5.91
N LEU A 86 -29.01 37.15 6.94
CA LEU A 86 -28.14 37.51 8.06
C LEU A 86 -26.70 37.77 7.59
N TYR A 87 -26.18 36.96 6.66
CA TYR A 87 -24.86 37.17 6.07
C TYR A 87 -24.77 38.50 5.31
N ILE A 88 -25.76 38.80 4.47
CA ILE A 88 -25.86 40.08 3.74
C ILE A 88 -25.86 41.24 4.73
N ASP A 89 -26.65 41.15 5.81
CA ASP A 89 -26.78 42.20 6.80
C ASP A 89 -25.47 42.47 7.56
N ASN A 90 -24.71 41.43 7.85
CA ASN A 90 -23.46 41.51 8.61
C ASN A 90 -22.25 41.92 7.76
N HIS A 91 -22.21 41.53 6.48
CA HIS A 91 -21.02 41.69 5.64
C HIS A 91 -21.10 42.81 4.59
N LEU A 92 -22.30 43.29 4.23
CA LEU A 92 -22.47 44.39 3.29
C LEU A 92 -22.39 45.77 3.98
N LYS A 93 -21.34 46.54 3.71
CA LYS A 93 -20.95 47.75 4.45
C LYS A 93 -21.53 49.06 3.86
N ILE A 94 -22.81 49.10 3.52
CA ILE A 94 -23.43 50.22 2.78
C ILE A 94 -24.33 51.17 3.62
N GLY A 95 -24.23 51.12 4.95
CA GLY A 95 -25.04 51.93 5.87
C GLY A 95 -26.51 51.46 5.99
N LYS A 96 -27.37 52.29 6.62
CA LYS A 96 -28.78 51.97 6.94
C LYS A 96 -29.81 52.84 6.18
N THR A 97 -29.52 53.21 4.94
CA THR A 97 -30.42 54.05 4.12
C THR A 97 -31.53 53.22 3.47
N THR A 98 -32.58 53.86 2.94
CA THR A 98 -33.60 53.19 2.12
C THR A 98 -32.97 52.53 0.89
N GLN A 99 -32.03 53.23 0.24
CA GLN A 99 -31.27 52.69 -0.89
C GLN A 99 -30.46 51.44 -0.52
N ALA A 100 -29.93 51.37 0.70
CA ALA A 100 -29.23 50.18 1.20
C ALA A 100 -30.18 48.99 1.37
N LYS A 101 -31.43 49.22 1.78
CA LYS A 101 -32.45 48.18 1.87
C LYS A 101 -32.80 47.62 0.50
N ASP A 102 -33.02 48.48 -0.50
CA ASP A 102 -33.31 48.05 -1.88
C ASP A 102 -32.17 47.17 -2.43
N ILE A 103 -30.92 47.55 -2.18
CA ILE A 103 -29.73 46.80 -2.62
C ILE A 103 -29.68 45.41 -1.98
N LYS A 104 -29.99 45.30 -0.68
CA LYS A 104 -30.01 44.01 0.03
C LYS A 104 -31.09 43.07 -0.51
N GLU A 105 -32.28 43.61 -0.79
CA GLU A 105 -33.37 42.86 -1.41
C GLU A 105 -33.00 42.38 -2.82
N GLU A 106 -32.37 43.24 -3.63
CA GLU A 106 -31.90 42.88 -4.97
C GLU A 106 -30.81 41.79 -4.94
N ILE A 107 -29.85 41.86 -4.01
CA ILE A 107 -28.83 40.80 -3.81
C ILE A 107 -29.49 39.47 -3.48
N LEU A 108 -30.46 39.46 -2.55
CA LEU A 108 -31.16 38.25 -2.14
C LEU A 108 -31.96 37.62 -3.29
N VAL A 109 -32.57 38.44 -4.15
CA VAL A 109 -33.29 37.95 -5.34
C VAL A 109 -32.31 37.39 -6.38
N LYS A 110 -31.22 38.11 -6.69
CA LYS A 110 -30.27 37.71 -7.72
C LYS A 110 -29.47 36.46 -7.35
N SER A 111 -29.22 36.22 -6.06
CA SER A 111 -28.45 35.06 -5.60
C SER A 111 -29.16 33.73 -5.82
N SER A 112 -30.48 33.72 -6.02
CA SER A 112 -31.28 32.49 -6.18
C SER A 112 -31.02 31.46 -5.06
N ASN A 113 -30.83 31.93 -3.81
CA ASN A 113 -30.46 31.15 -2.64
C ASN A 113 -29.08 30.43 -2.71
N ILE A 114 -28.22 30.79 -3.66
CA ILE A 114 -26.85 30.27 -3.76
C ILE A 114 -25.92 31.11 -2.86
N PHE A 115 -25.51 30.54 -1.72
CA PHE A 115 -24.68 31.25 -0.74
C PHE A 115 -23.33 31.70 -1.32
N LEU A 116 -22.68 30.87 -2.14
CA LEU A 116 -21.39 31.19 -2.77
C LEU A 116 -21.47 32.44 -3.65
N TRP A 117 -22.58 32.62 -4.38
CA TRP A 117 -22.81 33.82 -5.19
C TRP A 117 -22.79 35.07 -4.30
N VAL A 118 -23.48 35.03 -3.15
CA VAL A 118 -23.52 36.15 -2.19
C VAL A 118 -22.14 36.42 -1.60
N ALA A 119 -21.41 35.38 -1.22
CA ALA A 119 -20.07 35.48 -0.67
C ALA A 119 -19.06 36.13 -1.65
N LEU A 120 -19.24 35.90 -2.96
CA LEU A 120 -18.41 36.51 -4.01
C LEU A 120 -18.83 37.94 -4.34
N VAL A 121 -20.14 38.22 -4.38
CA VAL A 121 -20.68 39.52 -4.79
C VAL A 121 -20.50 40.59 -3.71
N ILE A 122 -20.65 40.25 -2.42
CA ILE A 122 -20.53 41.24 -1.34
C ILE A 122 -19.16 41.97 -1.33
N PRO A 123 -18.01 41.28 -1.40
CA PRO A 123 -16.71 41.94 -1.50
C PRO A 123 -16.59 42.87 -2.72
N ILE A 124 -17.15 42.48 -3.87
CA ILE A 124 -17.15 43.30 -5.09
C ILE A 124 -17.93 44.60 -4.85
N LEU A 125 -19.12 44.50 -4.24
CA LEU A 125 -19.96 45.67 -3.95
C LEU A 125 -19.36 46.55 -2.86
N ASN A 126 -18.77 45.98 -1.81
CA ASN A 126 -18.06 46.73 -0.78
C ASN A 126 -16.91 47.54 -1.41
N LYS A 127 -16.11 46.94 -2.29
CA LYS A 127 -15.02 47.65 -3.00
C LYS A 127 -15.53 48.79 -3.87
N GLU A 128 -16.69 48.64 -4.53
CA GLU A 128 -17.31 49.74 -5.25
C GLU A 128 -17.91 50.81 -4.34
N TYR A 129 -18.45 50.42 -3.18
CA TYR A 129 -18.95 51.34 -2.17
C TYR A 129 -17.83 52.20 -1.56
N ASP A 130 -16.68 51.59 -1.26
CA ASP A 130 -15.51 52.26 -0.69
C ASP A 130 -14.98 53.39 -1.60
N ARG A 131 -15.33 53.37 -2.90
CA ARG A 131 -15.08 54.46 -3.86
C ARG A 131 -16.06 55.63 -3.76
N GLY A 132 -17.00 55.60 -2.82
CA GLY A 132 -17.95 56.67 -2.48
C GLY A 132 -19.10 56.90 -3.48
N ARG A 133 -19.36 55.99 -4.42
CA ARG A 133 -20.30 56.21 -5.54
C ARG A 133 -21.48 55.22 -5.52
N ILE A 134 -22.55 55.54 -4.79
CA ILE A 134 -23.71 54.64 -4.63
C ILE A 134 -24.45 54.33 -5.95
N LYS A 135 -24.48 55.28 -6.90
CA LYS A 135 -25.02 55.05 -8.25
C LYS A 135 -24.17 54.05 -9.05
N ALA A 136 -22.85 54.10 -8.87
CA ALA A 136 -21.94 53.15 -9.51
C ALA A 136 -22.09 51.75 -8.89
N LEU A 137 -22.33 51.66 -7.58
CA LEU A 137 -22.65 50.40 -6.91
C LEU A 137 -23.95 49.78 -7.44
N LYS A 138 -25.04 50.54 -7.53
CA LYS A 138 -26.31 50.03 -8.11
C LYS A 138 -26.13 49.58 -9.56
N LYS A 139 -25.39 50.36 -10.35
CA LYS A 139 -25.03 49.97 -11.73
C LYS A 139 -24.24 48.66 -11.73
N ARG A 140 -23.25 48.50 -10.85
CA ARG A 140 -22.46 47.27 -10.75
C ARG A 140 -23.33 46.07 -10.36
N LEU A 141 -24.20 46.21 -9.37
CA LEU A 141 -25.13 45.14 -8.99
C LEU A 141 -26.02 44.72 -10.17
N SER A 142 -26.48 45.67 -10.99
CA SER A 142 -27.28 45.35 -12.18
C SER A 142 -26.50 44.58 -13.25
N GLU A 143 -25.21 44.86 -13.42
CA GLU A 143 -24.32 44.21 -14.40
C GLU A 143 -23.86 42.81 -13.97
N ILE A 144 -23.81 42.53 -12.66
CA ILE A 144 -23.39 41.22 -12.13
C ILE A 144 -24.38 40.13 -12.59
N PRO A 145 -23.92 39.04 -13.23
CA PRO A 145 -24.78 37.92 -13.63
C PRO A 145 -25.44 37.21 -12.45
N THR A 146 -26.63 36.62 -12.66
CA THR A 146 -27.33 35.80 -11.64
C THR A 146 -26.80 34.37 -11.58
N GLY A 147 -26.32 33.83 -12.69
CA GLY A 147 -25.73 32.50 -12.75
C GLY A 147 -24.29 32.49 -12.23
N LEU A 148 -23.91 31.40 -11.56
CA LEU A 148 -22.59 31.27 -10.93
C LEU A 148 -21.46 31.15 -11.96
N HIS A 149 -21.69 30.42 -13.07
CA HIS A 149 -20.71 30.26 -14.16
C HIS A 149 -20.42 31.59 -14.86
N GLU A 150 -21.46 32.37 -15.16
CA GLU A 150 -21.32 33.70 -15.73
C GLU A 150 -20.67 34.67 -14.75
N LEU A 151 -20.94 34.54 -13.44
CA LEU A 151 -20.26 35.31 -12.40
C LEU A 151 -18.75 34.99 -12.36
N PHE A 152 -18.35 33.71 -12.43
CA PHE A 152 -16.94 33.35 -12.50
C PHE A 152 -16.26 33.94 -13.71
N LEU A 153 -16.91 33.88 -14.88
CA LEU A 153 -16.40 34.51 -16.10
C LEU A 153 -16.25 36.02 -15.91
N ASP A 154 -17.28 36.71 -15.40
CA ASP A 154 -17.23 38.16 -15.12
C ASP A 154 -16.09 38.51 -14.14
N ILE A 155 -15.86 37.71 -13.09
CA ILE A 155 -14.74 37.90 -12.15
C ILE A 155 -13.39 37.77 -12.86
N LEU A 156 -13.22 36.72 -13.67
CA LEU A 156 -11.97 36.42 -14.37
C LEU A 156 -11.66 37.43 -15.49
N THR A 157 -12.68 37.93 -16.18
CA THR A 157 -12.53 38.88 -17.31
C THR A 157 -12.74 40.34 -16.92
N ARG A 158 -13.02 40.64 -15.64
CA ARG A 158 -13.33 41.99 -15.14
C ARG A 158 -12.31 43.06 -15.56
N ASP A 159 -11.04 42.68 -15.53
CA ASP A 159 -9.92 43.52 -15.92
C ASP A 159 -8.83 42.67 -16.59
N HIS A 160 -8.04 43.29 -17.46
CA HIS A 160 -6.96 42.63 -18.18
C HIS A 160 -5.61 42.73 -17.46
N LYS A 161 -5.60 43.05 -16.16
CA LYS A 161 -4.36 43.10 -15.38
C LYS A 161 -3.92 41.67 -15.05
N ASN A 162 -2.62 41.43 -15.13
CA ASN A 162 -1.96 40.20 -14.71
C ASN A 162 -2.61 38.91 -15.25
N ILE A 163 -3.09 38.92 -16.51
CA ILE A 163 -3.70 37.73 -17.12
C ILE A 163 -2.68 36.57 -17.17
N ALA A 164 -1.41 36.84 -17.45
CA ALA A 164 -0.37 35.82 -17.45
C ALA A 164 -0.26 35.12 -16.08
N GLU A 165 -0.21 35.89 -14.99
CA GLU A 165 -0.18 35.35 -13.62
C GLU A 165 -1.43 34.52 -13.31
N LEU A 166 -2.61 35.01 -13.70
CA LEU A 166 -3.87 34.31 -13.52
C LEU A 166 -3.88 32.95 -14.22
N LEU A 167 -3.38 32.89 -15.46
CA LEU A 167 -3.35 31.65 -16.23
C LEU A 167 -2.41 30.62 -15.59
N VAL A 168 -1.21 31.03 -15.19
CA VAL A 168 -0.26 30.13 -14.50
C VAL A 168 -0.84 29.66 -13.17
N CYS A 169 -1.46 30.57 -12.39
CA CYS A 169 -2.12 30.26 -11.13
C CYS A 169 -3.20 29.18 -11.31
N ILE A 170 -4.12 29.39 -12.27
CA ILE A 170 -5.19 28.43 -12.58
C ILE A 170 -4.63 27.08 -13.06
N GLN A 171 -3.62 27.10 -13.94
CA GLN A 171 -3.01 25.87 -14.47
C GLN A 171 -2.37 25.02 -13.37
N PHE A 172 -1.66 25.64 -12.41
CA PHE A 172 -1.09 24.90 -11.28
C PHE A 172 -2.15 24.34 -10.33
N ILE A 173 -3.21 25.11 -10.04
CA ILE A 173 -4.30 24.58 -9.19
C ILE A 173 -5.03 23.42 -9.90
N LEU A 174 -5.17 23.47 -11.23
CA LEU A 174 -5.87 22.45 -12.00
C LEU A 174 -5.06 21.16 -12.21
N PHE A 175 -3.79 21.28 -12.59
CA PHE A 175 -3.00 20.20 -13.19
C PHE A 175 -1.75 19.79 -12.40
N ALA A 176 -1.46 20.43 -11.27
CA ALA A 176 -0.37 19.99 -10.42
C ALA A 176 -0.59 18.55 -9.94
N ALA A 177 0.49 17.76 -9.85
CA ALA A 177 0.47 16.38 -9.38
C ALA A 177 0.00 16.26 -7.91
N ARG A 178 0.16 17.34 -7.15
CA ARG A 178 -0.38 17.53 -5.79
C ARG A 178 -0.72 19.01 -5.59
N PRO A 179 -1.61 19.35 -4.64
CA PRO A 179 -1.80 20.74 -4.22
C PRO A 179 -0.47 21.39 -3.82
N LEU A 180 -0.24 22.61 -4.29
CA LEU A 180 0.97 23.37 -3.99
C LEU A 180 0.84 24.09 -2.65
N LYS A 181 1.97 24.25 -1.96
CA LYS A 181 2.09 25.19 -0.85
C LYS A 181 2.02 26.64 -1.37
N PRO A 182 1.65 27.61 -0.53
CA PRO A 182 1.51 29.01 -0.98
C PRO A 182 2.79 29.62 -1.53
N ASP A 183 3.95 29.28 -0.95
CA ASP A 183 5.28 29.68 -1.40
C ASP A 183 5.68 29.02 -2.73
N GLU A 184 5.39 27.73 -2.89
CA GLU A 184 5.55 26.99 -4.15
C GLU A 184 4.73 27.63 -5.28
N LEU A 185 3.44 27.93 -5.04
CA LEU A 185 2.57 28.54 -6.06
C LEU A 185 3.06 29.93 -6.45
N ARG A 186 3.50 30.73 -5.48
CA ARG A 186 4.04 32.05 -5.78
C ARG A 186 5.28 31.97 -6.66
N SER A 187 6.24 31.14 -6.27
CA SER A 187 7.45 30.88 -7.07
C SER A 187 7.10 30.40 -8.48
N ALA A 188 6.09 29.54 -8.61
CA ALA A 188 5.62 29.03 -9.90
C ALA A 188 5.05 30.13 -10.81
N VAL A 189 4.19 31.00 -10.26
CA VAL A 189 3.56 32.10 -10.99
C VAL A 189 4.60 33.13 -11.42
N GLU A 190 5.50 33.54 -10.53
CA GLU A 190 6.60 34.47 -10.82
C GLU A 190 7.52 33.90 -11.92
N THR A 191 7.89 32.62 -11.84
CA THR A 191 8.73 31.95 -12.87
C THR A 191 8.01 31.82 -14.23
N GLY A 192 6.69 31.63 -14.21
CA GLY A 192 5.90 31.38 -15.41
C GLY A 192 5.63 32.63 -16.25
N CYS A 193 5.80 33.82 -15.69
CA CYS A 193 5.51 35.09 -16.34
C CYS A 193 6.77 35.68 -16.99
N GLU A 194 6.77 35.77 -18.32
CA GLU A 194 7.93 36.22 -19.13
C GLU A 194 8.29 37.70 -18.94
N ASP A 195 7.38 38.50 -18.37
CA ASP A 195 7.59 39.93 -18.13
C ASP A 195 8.44 40.24 -16.88
N ASP A 196 8.68 39.26 -16.00
CA ASP A 196 9.51 39.39 -14.80
C ASP A 196 10.24 38.06 -14.47
N PRO A 197 11.17 37.59 -15.34
CA PRO A 197 11.91 36.38 -15.08
C PRO A 197 12.74 36.56 -13.81
N LEU A 198 12.55 35.67 -12.82
CA LEU A 198 13.34 35.65 -11.58
C LEU A 198 14.84 35.64 -11.90
N ASP A 199 15.49 36.79 -11.71
CA ASP A 199 16.95 36.96 -11.83
C ASP A 199 17.72 36.44 -10.60
N GLY A 200 17.04 35.81 -9.63
CA GLY A 200 17.66 35.38 -8.38
C GLY A 200 16.78 34.54 -7.44
N PRO A 201 17.35 34.11 -6.30
CA PRO A 201 16.65 33.31 -5.30
C PRO A 201 15.51 34.10 -4.64
N SER A 202 14.50 33.36 -4.15
CA SER A 202 13.38 33.93 -3.41
C SER A 202 13.88 34.62 -2.13
N ASP A 203 13.40 35.83 -1.85
CA ASP A 203 13.71 36.52 -0.58
C ASP A 203 12.72 36.09 0.51
N PRO A 204 13.18 35.44 1.60
CA PRO A 204 12.33 35.02 2.70
C PRO A 204 11.52 36.15 3.34
N ALA A 205 12.00 37.41 3.28
CA ALA A 205 11.30 38.57 3.82
C ALA A 205 9.96 38.84 3.12
N HIS A 206 9.83 38.42 1.86
CA HIS A 206 8.61 38.59 1.07
C HIS A 206 7.64 37.40 1.19
N MET A 207 8.03 36.31 1.86
CA MET A 207 7.29 35.04 1.97
C MET A 207 6.49 34.90 3.28
N THR A 208 6.04 36.03 3.84
CA THR A 208 5.17 36.02 5.03
C THR A 208 3.77 35.49 4.69
N VAL A 209 3.09 34.88 5.67
CA VAL A 209 1.74 34.31 5.50
C VAL A 209 0.74 35.34 4.95
N ASP A 210 0.79 36.59 5.44
CA ASP A 210 -0.09 37.66 4.97
C ASP A 210 0.18 38.07 3.52
N ASN A 211 1.46 38.13 3.13
CA ASN A 211 1.84 38.45 1.75
C ASN A 211 1.44 37.32 0.80
N LEU A 212 1.69 36.06 1.17
CA LEU A 212 1.29 34.89 0.40
C LEU A 212 -0.24 34.83 0.23
N ARG A 213 -1.00 35.13 1.29
CA ARG A 213 -2.47 35.18 1.20
C ARG A 213 -2.96 36.28 0.26
N ARG A 214 -2.36 37.47 0.31
CA ARG A 214 -2.68 38.56 -0.62
C ARG A 214 -2.33 38.19 -2.06
N PHE A 215 -1.17 37.55 -2.26
CA PHE A 215 -0.72 37.09 -3.56
C PHE A 215 -1.70 36.06 -4.16
N VAL A 216 -2.05 35.00 -3.42
CA VAL A 216 -3.00 33.98 -3.87
C VAL A 216 -4.34 34.59 -4.25
N LEU A 217 -4.85 35.53 -3.45
CA LEU A 217 -6.10 36.23 -3.74
C LEU A 217 -6.02 37.11 -4.99
N ASP A 218 -4.90 37.79 -5.21
CA ASP A 218 -4.72 38.66 -6.38
C ASP A 218 -4.53 37.84 -7.66
N ALA A 219 -3.58 36.88 -7.65
CA ALA A 219 -3.27 36.02 -8.78
C ALA A 219 -4.47 35.17 -9.24
N SER A 220 -5.31 34.68 -8.31
CA SER A 220 -6.53 33.92 -8.64
C SER A 220 -7.78 34.77 -8.86
N LYS A 221 -7.67 36.11 -8.77
CA LYS A 221 -8.80 37.05 -8.73
C LYS A 221 -9.85 36.72 -7.66
N GLY A 222 -9.43 36.11 -6.56
CA GLY A 222 -10.24 35.74 -5.41
C GLY A 222 -10.94 34.38 -5.52
N LEU A 223 -10.60 33.58 -6.53
CA LEU A 223 -11.18 32.24 -6.72
C LEU A 223 -10.34 31.12 -6.09
N ALA A 224 -9.20 31.42 -5.48
CA ALA A 224 -8.40 30.48 -4.70
C ALA A 224 -8.19 30.94 -3.25
N GLU A 225 -7.97 29.97 -2.37
CA GLU A 225 -7.69 30.18 -0.96
C GLU A 225 -6.58 29.27 -0.43
N ILE A 226 -6.09 29.59 0.77
CA ILE A 226 -5.11 28.77 1.51
C ILE A 226 -5.86 27.95 2.56
N THR A 227 -5.67 26.64 2.56
CA THR A 227 -6.33 25.70 3.48
C THR A 227 -5.96 25.95 4.95
N LYS A 228 -6.89 25.66 5.85
CA LYS A 228 -6.69 25.74 7.31
C LYS A 228 -6.16 24.44 7.92
N SER A 229 -5.20 23.81 7.25
CA SER A 229 -4.58 22.55 7.67
C SER A 229 -3.24 22.77 8.38
N LYS A 230 -2.70 21.73 9.02
CA LYS A 230 -1.35 21.74 9.61
C LYS A 230 -0.28 22.08 8.57
N GLU A 231 -0.47 21.58 7.34
CA GLU A 231 0.34 21.91 6.18
C GLU A 231 -0.57 22.64 5.17
N PRO A 232 -0.49 23.98 5.09
CA PRO A 232 -1.37 24.77 4.24
C PRO A 232 -1.03 24.57 2.77
N THR A 233 -2.07 24.42 1.94
CA THR A 233 -1.98 24.30 0.48
C THR A 233 -2.95 25.26 -0.19
N VAL A 234 -2.77 25.51 -1.48
CA VAL A 234 -3.66 26.36 -2.27
C VAL A 234 -4.68 25.50 -3.02
N GLN A 235 -5.95 25.89 -2.93
CA GLN A 235 -7.07 25.25 -3.62
C GLN A 235 -8.05 26.31 -4.13
N PHE A 236 -8.97 25.91 -5.01
CA PHE A 236 -10.11 26.78 -5.32
C PHE A 236 -10.99 26.97 -4.08
N ILE A 237 -11.65 28.13 -4.00
CA ILE A 237 -12.61 28.42 -2.92
C ILE A 237 -13.81 27.45 -2.91
N HIS A 238 -14.07 26.77 -4.04
CA HIS A 238 -15.17 25.85 -4.22
C HIS A 238 -14.98 25.00 -5.49
N GLU A 239 -15.46 23.75 -5.48
CA GLU A 239 -15.35 22.83 -6.62
C GLU A 239 -16.07 23.34 -7.88
N SER A 240 -17.13 24.13 -7.74
CA SER A 240 -17.81 24.76 -8.89
C SER A 240 -16.90 25.66 -9.74
N VAL A 241 -15.79 26.17 -9.19
CA VAL A 241 -14.79 26.89 -9.98
C VAL A 241 -14.06 25.93 -10.92
N ARG A 242 -13.70 24.74 -10.43
CA ARG A 242 -13.05 23.69 -11.21
C ARG A 242 -13.99 23.15 -12.29
N ASP A 243 -15.25 22.89 -11.95
CA ASP A 243 -16.29 22.47 -12.91
C ASP A 243 -16.49 23.51 -14.02
N PHE A 244 -16.62 24.79 -13.65
CA PHE A 244 -16.72 25.87 -14.63
C PHE A 244 -15.55 25.86 -15.61
N LEU A 245 -14.33 25.73 -15.10
CA LEU A 245 -13.12 25.76 -15.92
C LEU A 245 -13.03 24.55 -16.85
N LEU A 246 -13.23 23.33 -16.32
CA LEU A 246 -12.99 22.07 -17.06
C LEU A 246 -14.21 21.53 -17.80
N LYS A 247 -15.41 21.56 -17.20
CA LYS A 247 -16.63 20.91 -17.73
C LYS A 247 -17.49 21.87 -18.55
N ASP A 248 -17.68 23.11 -18.10
CA ASP A 248 -18.65 24.05 -18.70
C ASP A 248 -18.04 25.02 -19.73
N GLY A 249 -16.87 24.63 -20.28
CA GLY A 249 -16.16 25.41 -21.30
C GLY A 249 -15.65 26.77 -20.82
N GLY A 250 -15.49 26.97 -19.50
CA GLY A 250 -15.01 28.23 -18.93
C GLY A 250 -13.62 28.61 -19.42
N LEU A 251 -12.71 27.63 -19.55
CA LEU A 251 -11.38 27.86 -20.12
C LEU A 251 -11.43 28.25 -21.60
N GLN A 252 -12.31 27.64 -22.39
CA GLN A 252 -12.50 28.01 -23.80
C GLN A 252 -13.05 29.44 -23.93
N LYS A 253 -13.91 29.87 -23.01
CA LYS A 253 -14.42 31.25 -22.96
C LYS A 253 -13.33 32.24 -22.53
N LEU A 254 -12.44 31.84 -21.61
CA LEU A 254 -11.32 32.66 -21.15
C LEU A 254 -10.22 32.79 -22.22
N LEU A 255 -9.97 31.72 -22.96
CA LEU A 255 -8.89 31.56 -23.94
C LEU A 255 -9.39 30.91 -25.23
N PRO A 256 -10.16 31.65 -26.07
CA PRO A 256 -10.83 31.08 -27.24
C PRO A 256 -9.87 30.58 -28.33
N THR A 257 -8.59 30.95 -28.28
CA THR A 257 -7.57 30.55 -29.26
C THR A 257 -6.83 29.26 -28.90
N ILE A 258 -7.07 28.69 -27.70
CA ILE A 258 -6.35 27.52 -27.20
C ILE A 258 -7.26 26.29 -27.29
N GLU A 259 -6.89 25.30 -28.11
CA GLU A 259 -7.69 24.08 -28.34
C GLU A 259 -7.28 22.91 -27.42
N ASN A 260 -6.04 22.89 -26.90
CA ASN A 260 -5.52 21.81 -26.04
C ASN A 260 -5.03 22.35 -24.69
N PHE A 261 -5.96 22.82 -23.85
CA PHE A 261 -5.61 23.47 -22.59
C PHE A 261 -4.94 22.52 -21.59
N GLU A 262 -5.38 21.26 -21.51
CA GLU A 262 -4.77 20.28 -20.59
C GLU A 262 -3.33 19.97 -20.98
N GLY A 263 -3.09 19.66 -22.26
CA GLY A 263 -1.74 19.46 -22.78
C GLY A 263 -0.86 20.69 -22.55
N GLN A 264 -1.35 21.88 -22.92
CA GLN A 264 -0.59 23.13 -22.75
C GLN A 264 -0.35 23.47 -21.28
N GLY A 265 -1.30 23.18 -20.39
CA GLY A 265 -1.14 23.35 -18.96
C GLY A 265 0.01 22.49 -18.45
N HIS A 266 0.00 21.19 -18.76
CA HIS A 266 1.12 20.31 -18.40
C HIS A 266 2.45 20.75 -19.04
N ASP A 267 2.44 21.22 -20.29
CA ASP A 267 3.65 21.72 -20.95
C ASP A 267 4.23 22.99 -20.28
N THR A 268 3.36 23.93 -19.88
CA THR A 268 3.74 25.12 -19.09
C THR A 268 4.31 24.73 -17.73
N LEU A 269 3.65 23.82 -17.02
CA LEU A 269 4.11 23.34 -15.71
C LEU A 269 5.49 22.65 -15.86
N LYS A 270 5.68 21.81 -16.88
CA LYS A 270 6.97 21.20 -17.22
C LYS A 270 8.03 22.27 -17.48
N ARG A 271 7.73 23.29 -18.29
CA ARG A 271 8.65 24.41 -18.60
C ARG A 271 9.11 25.12 -17.33
N ILE A 272 8.17 25.45 -16.44
CA ILE A 272 8.45 26.10 -15.16
C ILE A 272 9.30 25.19 -14.26
N CYS A 273 9.02 23.88 -14.23
CA CYS A 273 9.87 22.92 -13.51
C CYS A 273 11.30 22.87 -14.09
N SER A 274 11.45 22.87 -15.42
CA SER A 274 12.77 22.90 -16.07
C SER A 274 13.54 24.17 -15.71
N LEU A 275 12.88 25.32 -15.75
CA LEU A 275 13.45 26.61 -15.35
C LEU A 275 13.96 26.59 -13.90
N GLN A 276 13.18 26.05 -12.96
CA GLN A 276 13.60 25.92 -11.56
C GLN A 276 14.87 25.08 -11.39
N ILE A 277 14.96 23.94 -12.09
CA ILE A 277 16.15 23.10 -12.08
C ILE A 277 17.35 23.86 -12.67
N SER A 278 17.16 24.57 -13.79
CA SER A 278 18.21 25.37 -14.44
C SER A 278 18.70 26.53 -13.56
N LEU A 279 17.79 27.26 -12.90
CA LEU A 279 18.13 28.35 -11.98
C LEU A 279 18.95 27.83 -10.80
N ARG A 280 18.56 26.69 -10.23
CA ARG A 280 19.33 26.02 -9.17
C ARG A 280 20.73 25.62 -9.66
N THR A 281 20.86 25.06 -10.85
CA THR A 281 22.16 24.70 -11.44
C THR A 281 23.04 25.94 -11.63
N ALA A 282 22.48 27.02 -12.19
CA ALA A 282 23.18 28.29 -12.36
C ALA A 282 23.67 28.87 -11.02
N ARG A 283 22.82 28.82 -9.97
CA ARG A 283 23.16 29.25 -8.61
C ARG A 283 24.32 28.44 -8.03
N ARG A 284 24.28 27.12 -8.17
CA ARG A 284 25.36 26.21 -7.73
C ARG A 284 26.66 26.49 -8.47
N ASP A 285 26.61 26.69 -9.78
CA ASP A 285 27.80 26.99 -10.59
C ASP A 285 28.40 28.35 -10.23
N ALA A 286 27.57 29.37 -9.98
CA ALA A 286 28.03 30.67 -9.51
C ALA A 286 28.79 30.56 -8.19
N ILE A 287 28.31 29.74 -7.24
CA ILE A 287 28.99 29.46 -5.97
C ILE A 287 30.34 28.78 -6.22
N ARG A 288 30.37 27.73 -7.05
CA ARG A 288 31.61 27.00 -7.38
C ARG A 288 32.67 27.91 -8.01
N VAL A 289 32.28 28.73 -8.99
CA VAL A 289 33.18 29.69 -9.65
C VAL A 289 33.68 30.76 -8.68
N ALA A 290 32.85 31.22 -7.75
CA ALA A 290 33.27 32.17 -6.71
C ALA A 290 34.32 31.56 -5.77
N CYS A 291 34.17 30.28 -5.40
CA CYS A 291 35.16 29.54 -4.61
C CYS A 291 36.50 29.37 -5.34
N ASP A 292 36.48 29.00 -6.63
CA ASP A 292 37.69 28.75 -7.43
C ASP A 292 38.50 30.02 -7.75
N LYS A 293 37.84 31.17 -7.89
CA LYS A 293 38.51 32.47 -8.13
C LYS A 293 39.19 33.05 -6.89
N SER A 294 38.96 32.48 -5.70
CA SER A 294 39.65 32.87 -4.48
C SER A 294 41.01 32.18 -4.39
N SER A 295 42.09 32.92 -4.58
CA SER A 295 43.44 32.39 -4.36
C SER A 295 43.59 31.87 -2.92
N ARG A 296 44.40 30.83 -2.71
CA ARG A 296 44.68 30.19 -1.40
C ARG A 296 45.01 31.15 -0.25
N ALA A 297 45.34 32.41 -0.54
CA ALA A 297 45.72 33.45 0.43
C ALA A 297 44.56 34.35 0.94
N ARG A 298 43.31 34.21 0.47
CA ARG A 298 42.16 35.03 0.95
C ARG A 298 41.09 34.27 1.72
N ARG A 299 41.44 33.12 2.31
CA ARG A 299 40.50 32.32 3.09
C ARG A 299 40.05 32.98 4.42
N ALA A 300 40.67 34.09 4.81
CA ALA A 300 40.35 34.83 6.04
C ALA A 300 39.51 36.11 5.84
N SER A 301 39.12 36.46 4.60
CA SER A 301 38.43 37.73 4.31
C SER A 301 37.18 37.61 3.42
N ILE A 302 36.71 36.40 3.10
CA ILE A 302 35.42 36.19 2.41
C ILE A 302 34.53 35.36 3.33
N GLY A 303 33.66 36.06 4.07
CA GLY A 303 32.51 35.46 4.74
C GLY A 303 31.21 35.90 4.06
N LEU A 304 31.02 35.63 2.76
CA LEU A 304 29.93 36.30 2.00
C LEU A 304 29.12 35.44 1.01
N ILE A 305 29.16 34.11 1.05
CA ILE A 305 28.07 33.30 0.47
C ILE A 305 27.74 32.17 1.45
N PRO A 306 26.64 32.26 2.22
CA PRO A 306 26.13 31.15 3.03
C PRO A 306 25.85 29.93 2.14
N ASP A 307 25.95 28.72 2.70
CA ASP A 307 25.41 27.55 2.01
C ASP A 307 23.92 27.82 1.70
N PRO A 308 23.48 27.64 0.44
CA PRO A 308 22.13 27.99 0.03
C PRO A 308 21.12 27.09 0.77
N ASP A 309 20.14 27.72 1.39
CA ASP A 309 18.95 27.03 1.88
C ASP A 309 18.02 26.82 0.68
N TRP A 310 18.17 25.69 0.00
CA TRP A 310 17.44 25.41 -1.25
C TRP A 310 15.92 25.43 -1.06
N ASP A 311 15.43 25.04 0.12
CA ASP A 311 13.99 25.00 0.41
C ASP A 311 13.43 26.42 0.56
N GLN A 312 14.21 27.37 1.07
CA GLN A 312 13.82 28.78 1.19
C GLN A 312 14.08 29.58 -0.10
N GLU A 313 15.23 29.38 -0.74
CA GLU A 313 15.62 30.11 -1.95
C GLU A 313 14.80 29.65 -3.18
N TYR A 314 14.46 28.36 -3.26
CA TYR A 314 13.73 27.75 -4.38
C TYR A 314 12.59 26.83 -3.89
N PRO A 315 11.49 27.39 -3.34
CA PRO A 315 10.42 26.60 -2.74
C PRO A 315 9.80 25.55 -3.69
N LEU A 316 9.73 25.84 -4.99
CA LEU A 316 9.16 24.94 -6.00
C LEU A 316 10.14 23.82 -6.44
N LEU A 317 11.41 23.87 -6.08
CA LEU A 317 12.45 22.97 -6.59
C LEU A 317 12.12 21.49 -6.33
N GLN A 318 11.67 21.16 -5.11
CA GLN A 318 11.34 19.79 -4.75
C GLN A 318 10.20 19.25 -5.63
N TYR A 319 9.13 20.04 -5.78
CA TYR A 319 8.02 19.72 -6.68
C TYR A 319 8.51 19.53 -8.13
N ALA A 320 9.34 20.46 -8.61
CA ALA A 320 9.87 20.43 -9.97
C ALA A 320 10.67 19.16 -10.26
N VAL A 321 11.55 18.77 -9.34
CA VAL A 321 12.35 17.55 -9.49
C VAL A 321 11.47 16.29 -9.45
N GLU A 322 10.48 16.24 -8.56
CA GLU A 322 9.59 15.09 -8.40
C GLU A 322 8.59 14.91 -9.55
N HIS A 323 8.17 15.99 -10.21
CA HIS A 323 7.02 15.97 -11.11
C HIS A 323 7.28 16.46 -12.54
N ILE A 324 8.52 16.82 -12.91
CA ILE A 324 8.85 17.22 -14.28
C ILE A 324 8.49 16.14 -15.32
N TYR A 325 8.81 14.87 -15.06
CA TYR A 325 8.48 13.78 -15.98
C TYR A 325 6.97 13.48 -16.02
N PHE A 326 6.25 13.73 -14.92
CA PHE A 326 4.79 13.64 -14.89
C PHE A 326 4.19 14.65 -15.86
N HIS A 327 4.57 15.92 -15.76
CA HIS A 327 4.06 16.96 -16.65
C HIS A 327 4.44 16.71 -18.11
N ALA A 328 5.68 16.33 -18.40
CA ALA A 328 6.07 15.96 -19.75
C ALA A 328 5.27 14.75 -20.29
N ASN A 329 5.05 13.71 -19.48
CA ASN A 329 4.28 12.54 -19.91
C ASN A 329 2.82 12.88 -20.20
N TRP A 330 2.19 13.71 -19.38
CA TRP A 330 0.82 14.14 -19.60
C TRP A 330 0.68 15.08 -20.80
N ALA A 331 1.63 15.98 -21.02
CA ALA A 331 1.68 16.79 -22.25
C ALA A 331 1.75 15.90 -23.49
N GLN A 332 2.60 14.86 -23.48
CA GLN A 332 2.69 13.88 -24.56
C GLN A 332 1.38 13.09 -24.75
N LYS A 333 0.76 12.67 -23.64
CA LYS A 333 -0.52 11.94 -23.65
C LYS A 333 -1.65 12.75 -24.28
N PHE A 334 -1.67 14.07 -24.05
CA PHE A 334 -2.62 15.00 -24.67
C PHE A 334 -2.19 15.48 -26.07
N GLY A 335 -1.15 14.89 -26.67
CA GLY A 335 -0.78 15.15 -28.06
C GLY A 335 0.19 16.33 -28.28
N LEU A 336 0.83 16.84 -27.23
CA LEU A 336 1.95 17.78 -27.38
C LEU A 336 3.27 17.02 -27.40
N ASP A 337 3.93 17.00 -28.56
CA ASP A 337 5.19 16.27 -28.76
C ASP A 337 6.29 16.71 -27.78
N GLN A 338 6.94 15.74 -27.14
CA GLN A 338 8.00 15.94 -26.16
C GLN A 338 9.36 15.39 -26.60
N ILE A 339 9.56 15.09 -27.90
CA ILE A 339 10.85 14.58 -28.39
C ILE A 339 11.97 15.58 -28.10
N ALA A 340 11.75 16.86 -28.40
CA ALA A 340 12.73 17.92 -28.13
C ALA A 340 13.09 18.04 -26.64
N PHE A 341 12.12 17.81 -25.75
CA PHE A 341 12.39 17.74 -24.31
C PHE A 341 13.30 16.56 -23.98
N LEU A 342 13.01 15.35 -24.49
CA LEU A 342 13.83 14.16 -24.26
C LEU A 342 15.27 14.31 -24.78
N GLU A 343 15.46 14.98 -25.91
CA GLU A 343 16.79 15.21 -26.52
C GLU A 343 17.62 16.26 -25.77
N THR A 344 16.97 17.26 -25.17
CA THR A 344 17.66 18.40 -24.53
C THR A 344 17.73 18.29 -23.01
N PHE A 345 16.99 17.37 -22.40
CA PHE A 345 16.90 17.25 -20.96
C PHE A 345 18.23 16.83 -20.32
N ASN A 346 18.80 17.71 -19.48
CA ASN A 346 20.01 17.40 -18.75
C ASN A 346 19.72 16.50 -17.53
N THR A 347 19.77 15.19 -17.77
CA THR A 347 19.56 14.16 -16.74
C THR A 347 20.53 14.32 -15.57
N PHE A 348 21.78 14.74 -15.82
CA PHE A 348 22.79 14.92 -14.79
C PHE A 348 22.42 16.07 -13.83
N ASP A 349 22.01 17.22 -14.35
CA ASP A 349 21.61 18.37 -13.53
C ASP A 349 20.37 18.04 -12.69
N TRP A 350 19.39 17.36 -13.28
CA TRP A 350 18.21 16.89 -12.54
C TRP A 350 18.58 15.91 -11.42
N MET A 351 19.48 14.95 -11.67
CA MET A 351 19.97 14.03 -10.64
C MET A 351 20.68 14.76 -9.49
N LEU A 352 21.46 15.80 -9.81
CA LEU A 352 22.08 16.65 -8.81
C LEU A 352 21.05 17.44 -8.00
N ALA A 353 19.93 17.82 -8.60
CA ALA A 353 18.85 18.55 -7.92
C ALA A 353 18.02 17.62 -7.03
N ARG A 354 17.84 16.35 -7.43
CA ARG A 354 17.18 15.31 -6.63
C ARG A 354 17.92 14.93 -5.36
N ASN A 355 19.25 14.97 -5.39
CA ASN A 355 20.09 14.59 -4.26
C ASN A 355 20.62 15.84 -3.55
N ASN A 356 19.81 16.44 -2.66
CA ASN A 356 20.17 17.67 -1.94
C ASN A 356 21.38 17.53 -0.98
N SER A 357 21.78 16.31 -0.61
CA SER A 357 22.96 16.07 0.24
C SER A 357 24.24 16.02 -0.60
N ASN A 358 25.19 16.91 -0.32
CA ASN A 358 26.58 16.89 -0.81
C ASN A 358 27.39 15.63 -0.41
N GLU A 359 26.76 14.57 0.11
CA GLU A 359 27.42 13.29 0.39
C GLU A 359 27.64 12.55 -0.91
N SER A 360 28.93 12.31 -1.20
CA SER A 360 29.48 11.46 -2.27
C SER A 360 28.39 10.74 -3.08
N LEU A 361 27.98 11.34 -4.19
CA LEU A 361 27.31 10.60 -5.26
C LEU A 361 28.12 9.31 -5.43
N ASN A 362 27.47 8.16 -5.34
CA ASN A 362 28.05 6.96 -5.91
C ASN A 362 28.04 7.20 -7.43
N ILE A 363 29.06 7.92 -7.93
CA ILE A 363 29.28 8.38 -9.32
C ILE A 363 29.27 7.19 -10.29
N PHE A 364 29.30 5.96 -9.79
CA PHE A 364 29.34 4.73 -10.57
C PHE A 364 27.97 4.10 -10.90
N ASN A 365 26.83 4.75 -10.56
CA ASN A 365 25.50 4.16 -10.84
C ASN A 365 24.51 5.14 -11.50
N HIS A 366 24.97 5.87 -12.53
CA HIS A 366 24.09 6.75 -13.31
C HIS A 366 23.18 5.91 -14.22
N GLY A 367 21.87 5.98 -13.99
CA GLY A 367 20.89 5.41 -14.91
C GLY A 367 20.72 6.30 -16.15
N HIS A 368 20.56 5.67 -17.32
CA HIS A 368 20.11 6.37 -18.53
C HIS A 368 18.76 7.07 -18.31
N LEU A 369 18.39 8.10 -19.09
CA LEU A 369 17.08 8.77 -18.96
C LEU A 369 15.91 7.78 -18.98
N LEU A 370 15.96 6.79 -19.88
CA LEU A 370 15.00 5.68 -19.94
C LEU A 370 14.81 4.95 -18.60
N TYR A 371 15.87 4.79 -17.79
CA TYR A 371 15.76 4.19 -16.47
C TYR A 371 14.82 5.00 -15.57
N PHE A 372 14.99 6.33 -15.54
CA PHE A 372 14.14 7.22 -14.75
C PHE A 372 12.73 7.30 -15.30
N LEU A 373 12.55 7.33 -16.63
CA LEU A 373 11.20 7.26 -17.22
C LEU A 373 10.48 5.96 -16.83
N GLY A 374 11.21 4.84 -16.72
CA GLY A 374 10.70 3.60 -16.17
C GLY A 374 10.33 3.72 -14.69
N GLU A 375 11.25 4.23 -13.85
CA GLU A 375 11.06 4.44 -12.40
C GLU A 375 9.82 5.29 -12.08
N TYR A 376 9.53 6.31 -12.90
CA TYR A 376 8.39 7.23 -12.73
C TYR A 376 7.12 6.81 -13.50
N GLY A 377 7.16 5.71 -14.24
CA GLY A 377 6.01 5.18 -14.95
C GLY A 377 5.56 6.01 -16.16
N CYS A 378 6.49 6.69 -16.84
CA CYS A 378 6.23 7.59 -17.96
C CYS A 378 6.08 6.84 -19.29
N ALA A 379 5.01 6.05 -19.42
CA ALA A 379 4.77 5.19 -20.58
C ALA A 379 4.72 5.96 -21.91
N ASP A 380 4.16 7.17 -21.93
CA ASP A 380 3.97 7.95 -23.14
C ASP A 380 5.29 8.57 -23.62
N LEU A 381 6.14 9.03 -22.68
CA LEU A 381 7.50 9.45 -23.01
C LEU A 381 8.38 8.29 -23.46
N ILE A 382 8.27 7.12 -22.82
CA ILE A 382 9.05 5.93 -23.22
C ILE A 382 8.74 5.57 -24.67
N ARG A 383 7.47 5.63 -25.10
CA ARG A 383 7.05 5.28 -26.48
C ARG A 383 7.72 6.12 -27.55
N ILE A 384 7.93 7.42 -27.28
CA ILE A 384 8.53 8.35 -28.24
C ILE A 384 10.04 8.52 -28.06
N HIS A 385 10.65 7.89 -27.06
CA HIS A 385 12.07 8.07 -26.77
C HIS A 385 12.95 7.54 -27.92
N PRO A 386 13.90 8.34 -28.46
CA PRO A 386 14.73 7.94 -29.61
C PRO A 386 15.50 6.62 -29.39
N GLU A 387 16.12 6.47 -28.21
CA GLU A 387 16.92 5.29 -27.84
C GLU A 387 16.11 4.16 -27.20
N ARG A 388 14.76 4.16 -27.31
CA ARG A 388 13.91 3.12 -26.67
C ARG A 388 14.36 1.69 -26.97
N HIS A 389 14.90 1.45 -28.16
CA HIS A 389 15.35 0.13 -28.61
C HIS A 389 16.52 -0.45 -27.80
N GLU A 390 17.27 0.37 -27.05
CA GLU A 390 18.42 -0.06 -26.25
C GLU A 390 18.04 -0.55 -24.83
N HIS A 391 16.75 -0.55 -24.46
CA HIS A 391 16.28 -0.82 -23.09
C HIS A 391 16.71 -2.16 -22.48
N PHE A 392 17.08 -3.16 -23.29
CA PHE A 392 17.64 -4.43 -22.81
C PHE A 392 19.15 -4.40 -22.56
N GLN A 393 19.87 -3.45 -23.18
CA GLN A 393 21.32 -3.33 -23.09
C GLN A 393 21.77 -2.23 -22.12
N LEU A 394 20.91 -1.23 -21.88
CA LEU A 394 21.20 -0.13 -20.97
C LEU A 394 21.24 -0.63 -19.53
N GLU A 395 22.45 -0.73 -19.00
CA GLU A 395 22.70 -1.01 -17.58
C GLU A 395 22.98 0.27 -16.80
N GLY A 396 22.26 0.47 -15.70
CA GLY A 396 22.47 1.57 -14.77
C GLY A 396 21.36 1.68 -13.72
N GLY A 397 21.59 2.48 -12.69
CA GLY A 397 20.64 2.66 -11.61
C GLY A 397 20.53 1.46 -10.66
N GLN A 398 19.64 1.56 -9.68
CA GLN A 398 19.53 0.58 -8.60
C GLN A 398 19.08 -0.81 -9.07
N PHE A 399 18.21 -0.88 -10.09
CA PHE A 399 17.63 -2.12 -10.60
C PHE A 399 18.25 -2.59 -11.92
N ARG A 400 19.39 -2.00 -12.31
CA ARG A 400 20.18 -2.29 -13.51
C ARG A 400 19.50 -2.00 -14.85
N TYR A 401 18.28 -2.46 -15.10
CA TYR A 401 17.60 -2.30 -16.39
C TYR A 401 16.38 -1.37 -16.28
N PRO A 402 16.16 -0.46 -17.26
CA PRO A 402 14.99 0.42 -17.29
C PRO A 402 13.65 -0.30 -17.14
N ILE A 403 13.48 -1.41 -17.85
CA ILE A 403 12.23 -2.20 -17.80
C ILE A 403 12.00 -2.83 -16.42
N VAL A 404 13.07 -3.25 -15.73
CA VAL A 404 12.99 -3.80 -14.37
C VAL A 404 12.66 -2.69 -13.36
N ALA A 405 13.18 -1.48 -13.54
CA ALA A 405 12.81 -0.33 -12.72
C ALA A 405 11.31 0.00 -12.83
N ALA A 406 10.75 -0.05 -14.04
CA ALA A 406 9.31 0.13 -14.26
C ALA A 406 8.47 -0.95 -13.58
N LEU A 407 8.84 -2.22 -13.75
CA LEU A 407 8.13 -3.35 -13.13
C LEU A 407 8.19 -3.29 -11.60
N TYR A 408 9.34 -2.92 -11.04
CA TYR A 408 9.51 -2.75 -9.59
C TYR A 408 8.67 -1.59 -9.04
N GLY A 409 8.54 -0.49 -9.80
CA GLY A 409 7.64 0.62 -9.47
C GLY A 409 6.14 0.28 -9.58
N GLY A 410 5.81 -0.91 -10.10
CA GLY A 410 4.43 -1.31 -10.39
C GLY A 410 3.85 -0.61 -11.61
N HIS A 411 4.69 -0.11 -12.52
CA HIS A 411 4.30 0.64 -13.71
C HIS A 411 4.24 -0.29 -14.93
N SER A 412 3.23 -1.16 -14.99
CA SER A 412 3.07 -2.15 -16.07
C SER A 412 2.95 -1.48 -17.45
N ALA A 413 2.15 -0.41 -17.57
CA ALA A 413 2.06 0.38 -18.81
C ALA A 413 3.43 0.88 -19.32
N ALA A 414 4.34 1.32 -18.43
CA ALA A 414 5.68 1.77 -18.78
C ALA A 414 6.59 0.59 -19.18
N ALA A 415 6.52 -0.52 -18.44
CA ALA A 415 7.25 -1.74 -18.77
C ALA A 415 6.87 -2.28 -20.17
N ARG A 416 5.57 -2.24 -20.49
CA ARG A 416 5.03 -2.64 -21.80
C ARG A 416 5.39 -1.65 -22.91
N ALA A 417 5.50 -0.36 -22.61
CA ALA A 417 5.94 0.65 -23.57
C ALA A 417 7.36 0.39 -24.11
N PHE A 418 8.28 -0.09 -23.27
CA PHE A 418 9.64 -0.46 -23.70
C PHE A 418 9.65 -1.50 -24.82
N VAL A 419 8.81 -2.52 -24.70
CA VAL A 419 8.70 -3.64 -25.67
C VAL A 419 7.61 -3.44 -26.73
N ASN A 420 7.12 -2.21 -26.87
CA ASN A 420 6.10 -1.82 -27.86
C ASN A 420 4.76 -2.58 -27.74
N LEU A 421 4.34 -2.90 -26.50
CA LEU A 421 3.05 -3.50 -26.21
C LEU A 421 2.05 -2.44 -25.70
N SER A 422 0.79 -2.61 -26.05
CA SER A 422 -0.33 -1.81 -25.51
C SER A 422 -0.51 -2.08 -24.01
N PRO A 423 -0.90 -1.09 -23.19
CA PRO A 423 -1.14 -1.27 -21.75
C PRO A 423 -2.27 -2.30 -21.49
N LEU A 424 -2.26 -2.91 -20.30
CA LEU A 424 -3.29 -3.86 -19.87
C LEU A 424 -4.35 -3.10 -19.04
N HIS A 425 -5.54 -2.87 -19.62
CA HIS A 425 -6.65 -2.09 -19.01
C HIS A 425 -6.29 -0.64 -18.60
N ASP A 426 -7.26 0.14 -18.07
CA ASP A 426 -7.21 1.59 -17.78
C ASP A 426 -6.18 2.01 -16.72
N GLU A 427 -4.92 1.56 -16.83
CA GLU A 427 -3.81 2.11 -16.07
C GLU A 427 -3.53 3.53 -16.58
N THR A 428 -3.98 4.54 -15.84
CA THR A 428 -3.59 5.92 -16.07
C THR A 428 -2.07 6.04 -15.86
N SER A 429 -1.34 6.28 -16.95
CA SER A 429 0.10 6.57 -16.91
C SER A 429 0.39 7.71 -15.93
N ALA A 430 1.36 7.46 -15.04
CA ALA A 430 1.89 8.39 -14.04
C ALA A 430 0.82 9.16 -13.23
N ASN A 431 0.38 8.60 -12.09
CA ASN A 431 -0.21 9.39 -11.00
C ASN A 431 0.72 9.36 -9.77
N PRO A 432 1.46 10.45 -9.46
CA PRO A 432 2.33 10.54 -8.29
C PRO A 432 1.57 10.51 -6.96
N ALA A 433 0.26 10.80 -6.96
CA ALA A 433 -0.59 10.72 -5.77
C ALA A 433 -0.92 9.27 -5.38
N GLN A 434 -0.63 8.28 -6.25
CA GLN A 434 -0.50 6.91 -5.79
C GLN A 434 0.81 6.81 -5.02
N THR A 435 0.72 6.85 -3.68
CA THR A 435 1.72 6.24 -2.79
C THR A 435 2.18 4.96 -3.47
N LYS A 436 3.49 4.84 -3.79
CA LYS A 436 4.17 3.64 -4.33
C LYS A 436 3.21 2.49 -4.52
N SER A 437 2.81 2.18 -5.76
CA SER A 437 1.84 1.13 -6.08
C SER A 437 1.83 0.04 -5.01
N ARG A 438 0.70 -0.12 -4.31
CA ARG A 438 0.52 -1.09 -3.19
C ARG A 438 0.80 -2.55 -3.60
N ARG A 439 1.09 -2.80 -4.88
CA ARG A 439 1.63 -4.06 -5.40
C ARG A 439 3.14 -4.05 -5.57
N SER A 440 3.88 -3.30 -4.74
CA SER A 440 5.29 -3.60 -4.55
C SER A 440 5.37 -5.02 -3.97
N PHE A 441 5.67 -6.02 -4.80
CA PHE A 441 6.52 -7.10 -4.36
C PHE A 441 7.77 -6.42 -3.82
N THR A 442 7.78 -6.15 -2.52
CA THR A 442 8.92 -5.56 -1.83
C THR A 442 10.00 -6.63 -1.79
N MET A 443 10.68 -6.87 -2.91
CA MET A 443 12.06 -7.31 -2.83
C MET A 443 12.76 -6.21 -2.02
N LYS A 444 13.24 -6.55 -0.82
CA LYS A 444 14.03 -5.60 -0.06
C LYS A 444 15.23 -5.27 -0.93
N LYS A 445 15.68 -4.01 -0.92
CA LYS A 445 16.89 -3.53 -1.64
C LYS A 445 18.11 -4.46 -1.47
N ALA A 446 18.16 -5.24 -0.39
CA ALA A 446 19.18 -6.23 -0.08
C ALA A 446 19.16 -7.49 -0.97
N ASP A 447 18.05 -7.80 -1.63
CA ASP A 447 17.86 -9.05 -2.40
C ASP A 447 18.19 -8.88 -3.90
N PHE A 448 18.49 -7.66 -4.35
CA PHE A 448 18.88 -7.41 -5.74
C PHE A 448 20.33 -7.86 -5.97
N SER A 449 20.49 -9.07 -6.50
CA SER A 449 21.80 -9.60 -6.91
C SER A 449 22.15 -9.10 -8.31
N THR A 450 23.32 -8.46 -8.44
CA THR A 450 23.91 -8.09 -9.74
C THR A 450 24.25 -9.31 -10.61
N LYS A 451 24.19 -10.52 -10.05
CA LYS A 451 24.42 -11.79 -10.75
C LYS A 451 23.15 -12.37 -11.39
N ARG A 452 21.98 -11.77 -11.15
CA ARG A 452 20.69 -12.26 -11.65
C ARG A 452 20.42 -11.75 -13.07
N HIS A 453 20.03 -12.64 -13.97
CA HIS A 453 19.76 -12.31 -15.36
C HIS A 453 18.42 -11.56 -15.54
N LEU A 454 18.33 -10.66 -16.53
CA LEU A 454 17.11 -9.90 -16.88
C LEU A 454 15.87 -10.80 -16.98
N LEU A 455 15.93 -11.85 -17.80
CA LEU A 455 14.80 -12.77 -18.03
C LEU A 455 14.22 -13.35 -16.74
N SER A 456 15.06 -13.61 -15.74
CA SER A 456 14.58 -14.15 -14.47
C SER A 456 13.75 -13.12 -13.68
N PHE A 457 14.08 -11.82 -13.76
CA PHE A 457 13.22 -10.77 -13.21
C PHE A 457 11.87 -10.74 -13.93
N LEU A 458 11.88 -10.81 -15.26
CA LEU A 458 10.65 -10.81 -16.06
C LEU A 458 9.75 -12.02 -15.74
N CYS A 459 10.34 -13.19 -15.45
CA CYS A 459 9.61 -14.38 -15.01
C CYS A 459 8.91 -14.17 -13.65
N GLU A 460 9.55 -13.44 -12.73
CA GLU A 460 8.98 -13.14 -11.41
C GLU A 460 7.86 -12.09 -11.47
N PHE A 461 8.01 -11.07 -12.31
CA PHE A 461 6.97 -10.05 -12.47
C PHE A 461 5.74 -10.57 -13.24
N GLY A 462 5.91 -11.55 -14.12
CA GLY A 462 4.80 -12.35 -14.64
C GLY A 462 4.04 -11.79 -15.85
N ASP A 463 4.50 -10.71 -16.49
CA ASP A 463 3.93 -10.26 -17.76
C ASP A 463 4.43 -11.16 -18.90
N VAL A 464 3.56 -12.05 -19.36
CA VAL A 464 3.80 -13.04 -20.42
C VAL A 464 4.19 -12.37 -21.75
N GLY A 465 3.59 -11.21 -22.07
CA GLY A 465 3.88 -10.49 -23.30
C GLY A 465 5.27 -9.87 -23.29
N ILE A 466 5.66 -9.26 -22.17
CA ILE A 466 7.01 -8.72 -21.98
C ILE A 466 8.05 -9.85 -22.04
N LEU A 467 7.82 -10.95 -21.31
CA LEU A 467 8.75 -12.08 -21.30
C LEU A 467 8.96 -12.65 -22.70
N ARG A 468 7.88 -12.85 -23.47
CA ARG A 468 7.95 -13.33 -24.85
C ARG A 468 8.81 -12.42 -25.73
N LYS A 469 8.62 -11.10 -25.66
CA LYS A 469 9.43 -10.13 -26.41
C LYS A 469 10.90 -10.15 -26.02
N ALA A 470 11.19 -10.30 -24.73
CA ALA A 470 12.57 -10.41 -24.24
C ALA A 470 13.22 -11.72 -24.70
N LEU A 471 12.50 -12.84 -24.69
CA LEU A 471 12.98 -14.11 -25.23
C LEU A 471 13.27 -13.98 -26.74
N GLU A 472 12.31 -13.48 -27.54
CA GLU A 472 12.51 -13.23 -28.99
C GLU A 472 13.79 -12.42 -29.26
N TYR A 473 14.04 -11.38 -28.47
CA TYR A 473 15.25 -10.56 -28.57
C TYR A 473 16.53 -11.36 -28.29
N GLU A 474 16.58 -12.09 -27.16
CA GLU A 474 17.74 -12.93 -26.77
C GLU A 474 18.02 -14.04 -27.80
N PHE A 475 16.99 -14.64 -28.39
CA PHE A 475 17.14 -15.69 -29.42
C PHE A 475 17.62 -15.18 -30.77
N SER A 476 17.56 -13.86 -31.02
CA SER A 476 18.14 -13.25 -32.21
C SER A 476 19.66 -13.03 -32.10
N GLY A 477 20.21 -13.13 -30.88
CA GLY A 477 21.63 -12.94 -30.58
C GLY A 477 22.48 -14.22 -30.67
N VAL A 478 23.80 -14.04 -30.80
CA VAL A 478 24.79 -15.13 -30.80
C VAL A 478 25.11 -15.50 -29.33
N MET A 479 24.50 -16.58 -28.85
CA MET A 479 24.72 -17.30 -27.57
C MET A 479 23.72 -17.02 -26.43
N PRO A 480 22.67 -17.86 -26.29
CA PRO A 480 21.90 -17.92 -25.06
C PRO A 480 22.75 -18.53 -23.94
N HIS A 481 23.08 -17.75 -22.90
CA HIS A 481 23.77 -18.24 -21.72
C HIS A 481 22.91 -19.30 -21.01
N PHE A 482 23.46 -20.51 -20.85
CA PHE A 482 22.86 -21.63 -20.11
C PHE A 482 22.31 -21.24 -18.73
N ILE A 483 22.96 -20.27 -18.08
CA ILE A 483 22.62 -19.70 -16.75
C ILE A 483 21.21 -19.08 -16.72
N ALA A 484 20.72 -18.53 -17.84
CA ALA A 484 19.41 -17.89 -17.89
C ALA A 484 18.27 -18.91 -17.69
N ARG A 485 18.43 -20.16 -18.11
CA ARG A 485 17.34 -21.16 -18.10
C ARG A 485 16.98 -21.66 -16.70
N GLU A 486 17.99 -22.04 -15.92
CA GLU A 486 17.78 -22.51 -14.54
C GLU A 486 17.17 -21.39 -13.68
N GLN A 487 17.66 -20.15 -13.86
CA GLN A 487 17.09 -18.97 -13.19
C GLN A 487 15.66 -18.67 -13.65
N CYS A 488 15.31 -18.80 -14.94
CA CYS A 488 13.94 -18.48 -15.40
C CYS A 488 12.87 -19.35 -14.73
N LEU A 489 13.08 -20.67 -14.67
CA LEU A 489 12.15 -21.57 -13.99
C LEU A 489 12.14 -21.36 -12.48
N GLU A 490 13.30 -21.09 -11.87
CA GLU A 490 13.41 -20.73 -10.44
C GLU A 490 12.60 -19.47 -10.08
N TYR A 491 12.36 -18.56 -11.02
CA TYR A 491 11.63 -17.33 -10.74
C TYR A 491 10.26 -17.24 -11.40
N ALA A 492 9.78 -18.30 -12.06
CA ALA A 492 8.46 -18.27 -12.71
C ALA A 492 7.33 -17.99 -11.69
N SER A 493 6.56 -16.95 -11.94
CA SER A 493 5.47 -16.50 -11.07
C SER A 493 4.12 -17.16 -11.38
N SER A 494 3.95 -17.72 -12.58
CA SER A 494 2.71 -18.35 -13.02
C SER A 494 2.96 -19.52 -13.96
N GLU A 495 1.94 -20.36 -14.14
CA GLU A 495 1.98 -21.48 -15.09
C GLU A 495 2.11 -21.00 -16.55
N ALA A 496 1.55 -19.83 -16.87
CA ALA A 496 1.69 -19.22 -18.20
C ALA A 496 3.14 -18.80 -18.48
N ILE A 497 3.88 -18.35 -17.46
CA ILE A 497 5.32 -18.06 -17.58
C ILE A 497 6.10 -19.36 -17.82
N VAL A 498 5.79 -20.44 -17.11
CA VAL A 498 6.39 -21.76 -17.37
C VAL A 498 6.16 -22.18 -18.81
N GLU A 499 4.93 -22.04 -19.30
CA GLU A 499 4.58 -22.41 -20.68
C GLU A 499 5.37 -21.64 -21.73
N VAL A 500 5.50 -20.32 -21.56
CA VAL A 500 6.32 -19.49 -22.46
C VAL A 500 7.80 -19.86 -22.36
N ILE A 501 8.33 -20.18 -21.19
CA ILE A 501 9.71 -20.67 -21.07
C ILE A 501 9.88 -21.98 -21.86
N MET A 502 8.91 -22.90 -21.76
CA MET A 502 8.97 -24.20 -22.42
C MET A 502 8.83 -24.11 -23.94
N GLU A 503 8.01 -23.18 -24.44
CA GLU A 503 7.88 -22.87 -25.88
C GLU A 503 9.24 -22.61 -26.52
N PHE A 504 10.04 -21.73 -25.92
CA PHE A 504 11.34 -21.33 -26.47
C PHE A 504 12.46 -22.34 -26.14
N ALA A 505 12.32 -23.08 -25.04
CA ALA A 505 13.28 -24.13 -24.68
C ALA A 505 13.23 -25.35 -25.62
N PHE A 506 12.05 -25.66 -26.16
CA PHE A 506 11.82 -26.78 -27.08
C PHE A 506 12.57 -26.61 -28.42
N VAL A 507 12.50 -25.41 -29.01
CA VAL A 507 13.14 -25.08 -30.30
C VAL A 507 14.66 -25.33 -30.29
N LYS A 508 15.31 -25.21 -29.12
CA LYS A 508 16.75 -25.45 -28.97
C LYS A 508 17.09 -26.91 -28.64
N LEU A 509 16.24 -27.62 -27.90
CA LEU A 509 16.40 -29.06 -27.63
C LEU A 509 16.34 -29.89 -28.93
N ALA A 510 15.51 -29.46 -29.89
CA ALA A 510 15.42 -30.08 -31.21
C ALA A 510 16.60 -29.75 -32.16
N SER A 511 17.39 -28.70 -31.88
CA SER A 511 18.48 -28.23 -32.76
C SER A 511 19.90 -28.51 -32.25
N VAL A 512 20.06 -28.91 -30.99
CA VAL A 512 21.31 -29.40 -30.43
C VAL A 512 21.12 -30.89 -30.13
N GLU A 513 21.98 -31.77 -30.66
CA GLU A 513 22.03 -33.18 -30.25
C GLU A 513 22.32 -33.24 -28.73
N PHE A 514 21.27 -33.17 -27.92
CA PHE A 514 21.30 -33.48 -26.51
C PHE A 514 21.49 -34.99 -26.41
N SER A 515 22.74 -35.44 -26.49
CA SER A 515 23.01 -36.87 -26.39
C SER A 515 22.51 -37.37 -25.03
N ALA A 516 21.79 -38.49 -25.05
CA ALA A 516 21.28 -39.17 -23.85
C ALA A 516 22.39 -39.38 -22.79
N ALA A 517 23.66 -39.46 -23.23
CA ALA A 517 24.83 -39.56 -22.38
C ALA A 517 25.05 -38.38 -21.42
N ALA A 518 24.54 -37.17 -21.72
CA ALA A 518 24.63 -36.02 -20.80
C ALA A 518 23.57 -36.07 -19.67
N LEU A 519 22.50 -36.85 -19.84
CA LEU A 519 21.45 -37.08 -18.83
C LEU A 519 21.76 -38.28 -17.92
N GLU A 520 22.59 -39.23 -18.37
CA GLU A 520 22.91 -40.46 -17.63
C GLU A 520 24.01 -40.31 -16.55
N ALA A 521 24.66 -39.15 -16.41
CA ALA A 521 25.79 -38.98 -15.49
C ALA A 521 25.42 -38.72 -14.01
N ALA A 522 24.19 -39.02 -13.58
CA ALA A 522 23.78 -38.85 -12.19
C ALA A 522 22.86 -39.98 -11.70
N GLU A 523 23.40 -41.19 -11.54
CA GLU A 523 22.76 -42.24 -10.74
C GLU A 523 23.67 -42.68 -9.59
N SER A 524 23.20 -42.46 -8.35
CA SER A 524 23.18 -43.55 -7.37
C SER A 524 22.00 -43.37 -6.41
N SER A 525 20.95 -44.16 -6.63
CA SER A 525 20.00 -44.68 -5.63
C SER A 525 18.78 -45.25 -6.37
N SER A 526 18.82 -46.56 -6.63
CA SER A 526 17.73 -47.46 -7.08
C SER A 526 16.50 -46.80 -7.73
N TYR A 527 16.55 -46.63 -9.05
CA TYR A 527 15.44 -46.13 -9.85
C TYR A 527 14.51 -47.28 -10.26
N VAL A 528 13.24 -47.22 -9.84
CA VAL A 528 12.16 -47.96 -10.52
C VAL A 528 11.68 -47.07 -11.65
N LYS A 529 11.80 -47.58 -12.87
CA LYS A 529 11.34 -46.92 -14.11
C LYS A 529 9.89 -46.45 -13.93
N PRO A 530 9.54 -45.16 -14.17
CA PRO A 530 8.15 -44.77 -14.23
C PRO A 530 7.53 -45.53 -15.41
N LEU A 531 6.47 -46.28 -15.11
CA LEU A 531 5.64 -46.91 -16.12
C LEU A 531 4.96 -45.79 -16.92
N ASN A 532 5.58 -45.37 -18.03
CA ASN A 532 4.87 -44.77 -19.15
C ASN A 532 3.91 -45.83 -19.67
N LEU A 533 2.72 -45.91 -19.07
CA LEU A 533 1.62 -46.67 -19.61
C LEU A 533 0.85 -45.75 -20.54
N LEU A 534 1.10 -45.95 -21.84
CA LEU A 534 0.04 -45.90 -22.82
C LEU A 534 -1.18 -46.62 -22.23
N ASN A 535 -2.18 -45.86 -21.81
CA ASN A 535 -3.51 -46.38 -21.62
C ASN A 535 -4.43 -45.58 -22.54
N ASP A 536 -4.87 -46.28 -23.60
CA ASP A 536 -5.97 -45.88 -24.47
C ASP A 536 -7.26 -45.76 -23.63
N SER A 537 -7.51 -44.58 -23.07
CA SER A 537 -8.83 -44.15 -22.63
C SER A 537 -8.83 -42.64 -22.41
N ASN A 538 -9.67 -41.94 -23.16
CA ASN A 538 -9.92 -40.50 -23.18
C ASN A 538 -9.62 -39.74 -21.87
N GLU A 539 -8.60 -38.86 -21.96
CA GLU A 539 -8.26 -37.67 -21.12
C GLU A 539 -7.83 -37.85 -19.64
N PRO A 540 -6.89 -37.01 -19.14
CA PRO A 540 -6.65 -35.60 -19.51
C PRO A 540 -5.20 -35.31 -19.96
N THR A 541 -5.04 -34.95 -21.22
CA THR A 541 -3.82 -34.32 -21.76
C THR A 541 -3.74 -32.87 -21.31
N LEU A 542 -2.51 -32.34 -21.20
CA LEU A 542 -2.15 -30.95 -20.88
C LEU A 542 -2.62 -29.96 -21.98
N LEU A 543 -3.91 -29.96 -22.35
CA LEU A 543 -4.47 -29.09 -23.40
C LEU A 543 -4.26 -27.60 -23.11
N ALA A 544 -4.07 -27.23 -21.83
CA ALA A 544 -3.75 -25.86 -21.42
C ALA A 544 -2.28 -25.46 -21.63
N PHE A 545 -1.37 -26.43 -21.80
CA PHE A 545 0.08 -26.24 -21.87
C PHE A 545 0.71 -27.05 -23.00
N PRO A 546 0.39 -26.73 -24.27
CA PRO A 546 0.83 -27.52 -25.42
C PRO A 546 2.36 -27.68 -25.52
N HIS A 547 3.15 -26.66 -25.17
CA HIS A 547 4.60 -26.68 -25.28
C HIS A 547 5.25 -27.48 -24.15
N LEU A 548 4.77 -27.33 -22.91
CA LEU A 548 5.17 -28.21 -21.81
C LEU A 548 4.83 -29.67 -22.14
N GLU A 549 3.64 -29.95 -22.65
CA GLU A 549 3.21 -31.30 -23.04
C GLU A 549 4.12 -31.92 -24.09
N LEU A 550 4.39 -31.19 -25.18
CA LEU A 550 5.29 -31.64 -26.24
C LEU A 550 6.69 -31.93 -25.70
N THR A 551 7.23 -31.05 -24.85
CA THR A 551 8.56 -31.23 -24.27
C THR A 551 8.64 -32.46 -23.36
N LEU A 552 7.61 -32.70 -22.54
CA LEU A 552 7.56 -33.86 -21.65
C LEU A 552 7.32 -35.18 -22.40
N LYS A 553 6.57 -35.16 -23.51
CA LYS A 553 6.40 -36.31 -24.41
C LYS A 553 7.73 -36.73 -25.03
N GLU A 554 8.52 -35.77 -25.50
CA GLU A 554 9.81 -36.04 -26.12
C GLU A 554 10.90 -36.40 -25.09
N TYR A 555 10.88 -35.77 -23.91
CA TYR A 555 11.87 -35.99 -22.85
C TYR A 555 11.23 -36.33 -21.48
N PRO A 556 10.69 -37.56 -21.30
CA PRO A 556 10.02 -37.95 -20.05
C PRO A 556 10.91 -37.88 -18.80
N LEU A 557 12.24 -38.01 -18.97
CA LEU A 557 13.22 -37.92 -17.88
C LEU A 557 13.20 -36.55 -17.16
N LEU A 558 12.72 -35.49 -17.82
CA LEU A 558 12.66 -34.15 -17.23
C LEU A 558 11.72 -34.08 -16.01
N ILE A 559 10.72 -34.96 -15.92
CA ILE A 559 9.76 -35.00 -14.79
C ILE A 559 10.50 -35.13 -13.44
N ASN A 560 11.59 -35.90 -13.42
CA ASN A 560 12.38 -36.20 -12.22
C ASN A 560 13.81 -35.65 -12.29
N LYS A 561 14.08 -34.68 -13.16
CA LYS A 561 15.41 -34.10 -13.31
C LYS A 561 15.65 -33.02 -12.24
N ASN A 562 16.53 -33.36 -11.30
CA ASN A 562 16.97 -32.42 -10.26
C ASN A 562 17.71 -31.21 -10.88
N GLY A 563 17.51 -30.02 -10.32
CA GLY A 563 18.14 -28.78 -10.77
C GLY A 563 17.51 -28.13 -12.01
N PHE A 564 16.66 -28.87 -12.75
CA PHE A 564 16.01 -28.33 -13.95
C PHE A 564 14.83 -27.40 -13.60
N TRP A 565 14.00 -27.81 -12.64
CA TRP A 565 12.84 -27.04 -12.18
C TRP A 565 13.23 -26.09 -11.03
N GLY A 566 14.36 -25.39 -11.18
CA GLY A 566 15.01 -24.65 -10.09
C GLY A 566 15.62 -25.59 -9.04
N SER A 567 15.45 -25.28 -7.75
CA SER A 567 15.94 -26.10 -6.64
C SER A 567 15.11 -27.37 -6.38
N SER A 568 14.00 -27.55 -7.11
CA SER A 568 13.06 -28.65 -6.93
C SER A 568 13.52 -29.94 -7.62
N LYS A 569 13.30 -31.08 -6.94
CA LYS A 569 13.72 -32.41 -7.44
C LYS A 569 12.87 -32.94 -8.60
N THR A 570 11.60 -32.54 -8.66
CA THR A 570 10.61 -33.03 -9.63
C THR A 570 9.71 -31.90 -10.11
N LEU A 571 9.05 -32.08 -11.26
CA LEU A 571 8.04 -31.14 -11.76
C LEU A 571 6.89 -30.98 -10.75
N LEU A 572 6.43 -32.07 -10.12
CA LEU A 572 5.36 -31.99 -9.12
C LEU A 572 5.79 -31.20 -7.88
N SER A 573 7.02 -31.39 -7.38
CA SER A 573 7.50 -30.62 -6.23
C SER A 573 7.66 -29.14 -6.55
N TYR A 574 8.11 -28.82 -7.76
CA TYR A 574 8.19 -27.45 -8.25
C TYR A 574 6.82 -26.79 -8.35
N ALA A 575 5.87 -27.47 -9.00
CA ALA A 575 4.51 -26.98 -9.15
C ALA A 575 3.84 -26.80 -7.77
N ALA A 576 4.08 -27.73 -6.85
CA ALA A 576 3.57 -27.67 -5.49
C ALA A 576 4.14 -26.49 -4.70
N GLU A 577 5.45 -26.28 -4.73
CA GLU A 577 6.12 -25.13 -4.09
C GLU A 577 5.55 -23.78 -4.53
N ARG A 578 5.17 -23.68 -5.81
CA ARG A 578 4.64 -22.47 -6.44
C ARG A 578 3.12 -22.34 -6.45
N GLY A 579 2.40 -23.36 -6.00
CA GLY A 579 0.94 -23.40 -6.09
C GLY A 579 0.41 -23.46 -7.52
N PHE A 580 1.15 -24.07 -8.44
CA PHE A 580 0.75 -24.31 -9.82
C PHE A 580 -0.22 -25.49 -9.88
N GLU A 581 -1.50 -25.16 -9.78
CA GLU A 581 -2.59 -26.13 -9.66
C GLU A 581 -2.73 -27.01 -10.91
N GLN A 582 -2.74 -26.42 -12.11
CA GLN A 582 -2.97 -27.17 -13.34
C GLN A 582 -1.78 -28.08 -13.66
N ILE A 583 -0.55 -27.59 -13.53
CA ILE A 583 0.64 -28.44 -13.70
C ILE A 583 0.61 -29.59 -12.69
N SER A 584 0.26 -29.32 -11.43
CA SER A 584 0.13 -30.35 -10.39
C SER A 584 -0.94 -31.38 -10.73
N LYS A 585 -2.13 -30.96 -11.19
CA LYS A 585 -3.24 -31.84 -11.60
C LYS A 585 -2.82 -32.89 -12.63
N HIS A 586 -1.98 -32.50 -13.58
CA HIS A 586 -1.58 -33.39 -14.67
C HIS A 586 -0.49 -34.37 -14.25
N CYS A 587 0.51 -33.93 -13.47
CA CYS A 587 1.62 -34.82 -13.09
C CYS A 587 1.36 -35.67 -11.83
N ILE A 588 0.34 -35.37 -11.03
CA ILE A 588 0.09 -36.08 -9.76
C ILE A 588 -0.22 -37.58 -9.95
N LYS A 589 -0.97 -37.96 -10.99
CA LYS A 589 -1.37 -39.36 -11.21
C LYS A 589 -0.16 -40.26 -11.48
N ASP A 590 0.78 -39.74 -12.28
CA ASP A 590 1.95 -40.48 -12.74
C ASP A 590 3.15 -40.40 -11.78
N THR A 591 2.99 -39.70 -10.66
CA THR A 591 4.05 -39.53 -9.67
C THR A 591 3.99 -40.59 -8.57
N GLY A 592 5.14 -41.23 -8.27
CA GLY A 592 5.27 -42.21 -7.19
C GLY A 592 5.06 -41.62 -5.79
N ALA A 593 4.74 -42.47 -4.81
CA ALA A 593 4.37 -42.07 -3.45
C ALA A 593 5.40 -41.16 -2.76
N TYR A 594 6.70 -41.48 -2.87
CA TYR A 594 7.78 -40.67 -2.29
C TYR A 594 7.82 -39.23 -2.86
N ASN A 595 7.66 -39.08 -4.17
CA ASN A 595 7.69 -37.77 -4.83
C ASN A 595 6.42 -36.96 -4.52
N LYS A 596 5.25 -37.62 -4.36
CA LYS A 596 4.02 -36.96 -3.86
C LYS A 596 4.19 -36.42 -2.44
N GLN A 597 4.83 -37.19 -1.55
CA GLN A 597 5.17 -36.73 -0.20
C GLN A 597 6.12 -35.52 -0.23
N ASN A 598 7.17 -35.57 -1.06
CA ASN A 598 8.07 -34.43 -1.21
C ASN A 598 7.34 -33.19 -1.76
N ALA A 599 6.43 -33.37 -2.71
CA ALA A 599 5.61 -32.28 -3.24
C ALA A 599 4.69 -31.66 -2.17
N LEU A 600 4.10 -32.47 -1.30
CA LEU A 600 3.28 -31.97 -0.19
C LEU A 600 4.10 -31.07 0.74
N ARG A 601 5.31 -31.52 1.10
CA ARG A 601 6.27 -30.71 1.87
C ARG A 601 6.59 -29.40 1.15
N CYS A 602 6.87 -29.45 -0.15
CA CYS A 602 7.12 -28.25 -0.96
C CYS A 602 5.93 -27.27 -0.97
N ALA A 603 4.69 -27.74 -1.14
CA ALA A 603 3.51 -26.86 -1.10
C ALA A 603 3.32 -26.15 0.25
N ILE A 604 3.60 -26.86 1.34
CA ILE A 604 3.47 -26.30 2.69
C ILE A 604 4.56 -25.27 2.97
N LEU A 605 5.79 -25.53 2.51
CA LEU A 605 6.94 -24.65 2.66
C LEU A 605 6.95 -23.48 1.68
N GLY A 606 6.20 -23.56 0.58
CA GLY A 606 6.15 -22.56 -0.47
C GLY A 606 5.75 -21.16 0.01
N HIS A 607 6.13 -20.15 -0.76
CA HIS A 607 6.02 -18.74 -0.37
C HIS A 607 5.10 -17.91 -1.26
N ILE A 608 4.72 -18.42 -2.44
CA ILE A 608 3.92 -17.71 -3.43
C ILE A 608 2.57 -18.41 -3.66
N ASN A 609 1.63 -17.70 -4.28
CA ASN A 609 0.31 -18.22 -4.69
C ASN A 609 -0.42 -19.07 -3.62
N HIS A 610 -0.80 -18.44 -2.51
CA HIS A 610 -1.37 -19.14 -1.35
C HIS A 610 -2.60 -20.00 -1.68
N SER A 611 -3.55 -19.48 -2.45
CA SER A 611 -4.76 -20.22 -2.87
C SER A 611 -4.40 -21.43 -3.73
N GLY A 612 -3.48 -21.28 -4.68
CA GLY A 612 -2.97 -22.38 -5.50
C GLY A 612 -2.28 -23.45 -4.66
N ARG A 613 -1.47 -23.06 -3.66
CA ARG A 613 -0.84 -24.02 -2.73
C ARG A 613 -1.89 -24.80 -1.92
N LEU A 614 -2.94 -24.15 -1.42
CA LEU A 614 -4.04 -24.83 -0.74
C LEU A 614 -4.74 -25.84 -1.65
N ALA A 615 -4.97 -25.49 -2.92
CA ALA A 615 -5.54 -26.42 -3.90
C ALA A 615 -4.62 -27.62 -4.15
N VAL A 616 -3.31 -27.39 -4.31
CA VAL A 616 -2.32 -28.47 -4.49
C VAL A 616 -2.24 -29.39 -3.27
N ILE A 617 -2.28 -28.84 -2.05
CA ILE A 617 -2.32 -29.65 -0.82
C ILE A 617 -3.54 -30.55 -0.80
N ARG A 618 -4.74 -30.03 -1.11
CA ARG A 618 -5.97 -30.84 -1.20
C ARG A 618 -5.82 -31.98 -2.21
N MET A 619 -5.34 -31.68 -3.41
CA MET A 619 -5.12 -32.70 -4.44
C MET A 619 -4.14 -33.80 -4.01
N LEU A 620 -3.08 -33.44 -3.30
CA LEU A 620 -2.10 -34.40 -2.78
C LEU A 620 -2.69 -35.28 -1.67
N LEU A 621 -3.52 -34.71 -0.79
CA LEU A 621 -4.24 -35.49 0.24
C LEU A 621 -5.28 -36.42 -0.39
N ASP A 622 -6.05 -35.94 -1.37
CA ASP A 622 -7.02 -36.73 -2.13
C ASP A 622 -6.35 -37.88 -2.92
N ALA A 623 -5.10 -37.67 -3.36
CA ALA A 623 -4.28 -38.70 -4.00
C ALA A 623 -3.70 -39.75 -3.02
N GLY A 624 -4.11 -39.72 -1.75
CA GLY A 624 -3.77 -40.73 -0.74
C GLY A 624 -2.39 -40.55 -0.12
N VAL A 625 -1.84 -39.33 -0.09
CA VAL A 625 -0.60 -39.06 0.64
C VAL A 625 -0.85 -39.19 2.14
N ASP A 626 -0.35 -40.27 2.73
CA ASP A 626 -0.47 -40.51 4.17
C ASP A 626 0.47 -39.59 4.96
N LEU A 627 -0.11 -38.79 5.86
CA LEU A 627 0.59 -37.89 6.77
C LEU A 627 1.32 -38.66 7.90
N ARG A 628 0.94 -39.91 8.20
CA ARG A 628 1.54 -40.75 9.26
C ARG A 628 2.69 -41.63 8.81
N ALA A 629 2.75 -42.00 7.53
CA ALA A 629 3.74 -42.94 6.97
C ALA A 629 5.20 -42.42 6.98
N ALA A 630 5.46 -41.34 7.71
CA ALA A 630 6.61 -40.47 7.58
C ALA A 630 7.64 -40.56 8.71
N GLN A 631 7.54 -41.57 9.58
CA GLN A 631 8.47 -41.75 10.71
C GLN A 631 9.95 -41.84 10.29
N LYS A 632 10.27 -42.13 9.02
CA LYS A 632 11.64 -42.10 8.47
C LYS A 632 11.97 -40.87 7.62
N SER A 633 11.01 -40.03 7.26
CA SER A 633 11.15 -38.94 6.28
C SER A 633 10.85 -37.54 6.82
N GLY A 634 10.51 -37.40 8.11
CA GLY A 634 10.33 -36.09 8.75
C GLY A 634 8.96 -35.42 8.52
N LEU A 635 7.94 -36.07 7.95
CA LEU A 635 6.62 -35.43 7.76
C LEU A 635 5.74 -35.35 9.02
N ASN A 636 6.06 -36.04 10.13
CA ASN A 636 5.45 -35.68 11.43
C ASN A 636 5.79 -34.22 11.81
N GLU A 637 6.89 -33.67 11.28
CA GLU A 637 7.30 -32.29 11.48
C GLU A 637 6.55 -31.28 10.60
N ILE A 638 5.70 -31.72 9.69
CA ILE A 638 5.08 -30.87 8.67
C ILE A 638 4.19 -29.79 9.30
N ILE A 639 3.56 -30.10 10.43
CA ILE A 639 2.74 -29.15 11.20
C ILE A 639 3.62 -28.06 11.83
N PHE A 640 4.79 -28.42 12.38
CA PHE A 640 5.76 -27.46 12.92
C PHE A 640 6.34 -26.59 11.80
N GLU A 641 6.69 -27.19 10.66
CA GLU A 641 7.18 -26.45 9.50
C GLU A 641 6.13 -25.47 8.98
N ALA A 642 4.87 -25.90 8.87
CA ALA A 642 3.77 -25.03 8.48
C ALA A 642 3.58 -23.87 9.47
N MET A 643 3.58 -24.17 10.77
CA MET A 643 3.38 -23.19 11.84
C MET A 643 4.55 -22.20 11.99
N ARG A 644 5.79 -22.59 11.67
CA ARG A 644 6.96 -21.71 11.68
C ARG A 644 6.90 -20.64 10.59
N ARG A 645 6.19 -20.90 9.48
CA ARG A 645 6.05 -19.92 8.39
C ARG A 645 5.13 -18.76 8.79
N PRO A 646 5.46 -17.52 8.39
CA PRO A 646 4.55 -16.40 8.54
C PRO A 646 3.34 -16.56 7.60
N HIS A 647 2.16 -16.13 8.04
CA HIS A 647 0.93 -16.09 7.23
C HIS A 647 0.50 -17.44 6.64
N ASN A 648 0.68 -18.53 7.39
CA ASN A 648 0.38 -19.90 6.93
C ASN A 648 -0.80 -20.54 7.69
N GLU A 649 -1.67 -19.72 8.30
CA GLU A 649 -2.78 -20.16 9.13
C GLU A 649 -3.79 -21.04 8.38
N GLU A 650 -4.14 -20.71 7.14
CA GLU A 650 -5.09 -21.51 6.35
C GLU A 650 -4.50 -22.86 5.94
N VAL A 651 -3.17 -22.93 5.70
CA VAL A 651 -2.47 -24.20 5.44
C VAL A 651 -2.52 -25.07 6.69
N VAL A 652 -2.27 -24.51 7.86
CA VAL A 652 -2.39 -25.24 9.14
C VAL A 652 -3.82 -25.70 9.37
N ALA A 653 -4.83 -24.84 9.16
CA ALA A 653 -6.24 -25.22 9.29
C ALA A 653 -6.62 -26.37 8.33
N LEU A 654 -6.14 -26.34 7.09
CA LEU A 654 -6.35 -27.40 6.11
C LEU A 654 -5.73 -28.73 6.58
N LEU A 655 -4.47 -28.69 7.03
CA LEU A 655 -3.79 -29.87 7.56
C LEU A 655 -4.56 -30.46 8.75
N LEU A 656 -4.96 -29.61 9.71
CA LEU A 656 -5.72 -30.02 10.91
C LEU A 656 -7.11 -30.58 10.61
N SER A 657 -7.75 -30.15 9.52
CA SER A 657 -9.03 -30.73 9.09
C SER A 657 -8.92 -32.18 8.59
N THR A 658 -7.69 -32.67 8.40
CA THR A 658 -7.41 -34.04 7.95
C THR A 658 -7.18 -34.95 9.16
N SER A 659 -8.01 -35.98 9.34
CA SER A 659 -8.05 -36.83 10.54
C SER A 659 -6.81 -37.72 10.78
N SER A 660 -5.81 -37.67 9.90
CA SER A 660 -4.62 -38.52 9.98
C SER A 660 -3.43 -37.89 10.68
N LEU A 661 -3.45 -36.61 11.09
CA LEU A 661 -2.32 -36.02 11.82
C LEU A 661 -2.17 -36.60 13.24
N ASP A 662 -0.92 -36.72 13.70
CA ASP A 662 -0.60 -36.98 15.09
C ASP A 662 -0.24 -35.65 15.77
N LEU A 663 -1.19 -35.11 16.54
CA LEU A 663 -1.04 -33.83 17.22
C LEU A 663 -0.24 -33.93 18.53
N GLU A 664 0.15 -35.14 18.93
CA GLU A 664 0.95 -35.38 20.12
C GLU A 664 2.38 -35.82 19.76
N ALA A 665 2.73 -35.80 18.47
CA ALA A 665 4.10 -36.01 18.02
C ALA A 665 5.00 -34.88 18.52
N GLU A 666 6.04 -35.26 19.28
CA GLU A 666 6.97 -34.31 19.87
C GLU A 666 8.12 -33.97 18.91
N ARG A 667 8.52 -32.69 18.92
CA ARG A 667 9.76 -32.20 18.31
C ARG A 667 10.48 -31.32 19.32
N GLU A 668 11.75 -31.59 19.56
CA GLU A 668 12.52 -30.88 20.60
C GLU A 668 11.79 -30.93 21.96
N ASP A 669 11.19 -32.10 22.27
CA ASP A 669 10.38 -32.38 23.47
C ASP A 669 9.14 -31.48 23.66
N LEU A 670 8.60 -30.94 22.55
CA LEU A 670 7.39 -30.11 22.53
C LEU A 670 6.35 -30.69 21.59
N THR A 671 5.10 -30.77 22.04
CA THR A 671 3.94 -30.97 21.14
C THR A 671 3.68 -29.68 20.34
N PRO A 672 2.99 -29.74 19.20
CA PRO A 672 2.58 -28.56 18.44
C PRO A 672 1.85 -27.52 19.30
N LEU A 673 1.02 -27.96 20.25
CA LEU A 673 0.30 -27.06 21.16
C LEU A 673 1.28 -26.30 22.07
N LEU A 674 2.22 -27.00 22.70
CA LEU A 674 3.22 -26.37 23.58
C LEU A 674 4.13 -25.41 22.81
N TRP A 675 4.53 -25.78 21.59
CA TRP A 675 5.31 -24.90 20.72
C TRP A 675 4.54 -23.61 20.37
N ALA A 676 3.25 -23.72 20.03
CA ALA A 676 2.42 -22.55 19.74
C ALA A 676 2.31 -21.56 20.91
N ILE A 677 2.29 -22.08 22.15
CA ILE A 677 2.25 -21.28 23.38
C ILE A 677 3.60 -20.60 23.61
N ILE A 678 4.73 -21.31 23.44
CA ILE A 678 6.08 -20.75 23.59
C ILE A 678 6.31 -19.58 22.62
N GLU A 679 5.85 -19.74 21.38
CA GLU A 679 5.93 -18.72 20.32
C GLU A 679 4.82 -17.66 20.42
N GLN A 680 3.94 -17.75 21.42
CA GLN A 680 2.82 -16.83 21.68
C GLN A 680 1.88 -16.65 20.48
N ARG A 681 1.66 -17.73 19.71
CA ARG A 681 0.82 -17.75 18.50
C ARG A 681 -0.59 -18.23 18.81
N LYS A 682 -1.40 -17.35 19.41
CA LYS A 682 -2.78 -17.65 19.86
C LYS A 682 -3.70 -18.27 18.80
N THR A 683 -3.53 -17.91 17.53
CA THR A 683 -4.32 -18.44 16.41
C THR A 683 -4.09 -19.95 16.26
N PHE A 684 -2.83 -20.40 16.34
CA PHE A 684 -2.50 -21.82 16.31
C PHE A 684 -2.95 -22.55 17.56
N VAL A 685 -2.84 -21.94 18.75
CA VAL A 685 -3.36 -22.53 20.00
C VAL A 685 -4.85 -22.85 19.87
N LYS A 686 -5.65 -21.90 19.38
CA LYS A 686 -7.09 -22.12 19.16
C LYS A 686 -7.35 -23.22 18.13
N MET A 687 -6.64 -23.21 17.01
CA MET A 687 -6.80 -24.22 15.95
C MET A 687 -6.47 -25.63 16.44
N LEU A 688 -5.33 -25.81 17.13
CA LEU A 688 -4.88 -27.10 17.64
C LEU A 688 -5.84 -27.69 18.68
N LEU A 689 -6.28 -26.86 19.64
CA LEU A 689 -7.28 -27.28 20.63
C LEU A 689 -8.62 -27.67 19.98
N SER A 690 -9.05 -26.94 18.95
CA SER A 690 -10.28 -27.27 18.21
C SER A 690 -10.14 -28.56 17.38
N ALA A 691 -8.92 -28.87 16.92
CA ALA A 691 -8.59 -30.10 16.21
C ALA A 691 -8.38 -31.31 17.14
N GLY A 692 -8.43 -31.10 18.46
CA GLY A 692 -8.39 -32.16 19.46
C GLY A 692 -7.03 -32.41 20.12
N SER A 693 -6.06 -31.50 19.98
CA SER A 693 -4.82 -31.55 20.76
C SER A 693 -5.09 -31.65 22.26
N ASP A 694 -4.24 -32.39 22.97
CA ASP A 694 -4.37 -32.55 24.42
C ASP A 694 -4.08 -31.23 25.17
N PRO A 695 -5.07 -30.58 25.82
CA PRO A 695 -4.81 -29.41 26.65
C PRO A 695 -3.94 -29.72 27.88
N MET A 696 -3.75 -31.00 28.21
CA MET A 696 -2.91 -31.48 29.30
C MET A 696 -1.49 -31.84 28.89
N ALA A 697 -1.10 -31.57 27.64
CA ALA A 697 0.27 -31.74 27.18
C ALA A 697 1.28 -31.08 28.14
N ARG A 698 2.40 -31.77 28.38
CA ARG A 698 3.43 -31.37 29.35
C ARG A 698 4.77 -31.15 28.68
N THR A 699 5.49 -30.13 29.10
CA THR A 699 6.92 -29.98 28.77
C THR A 699 7.78 -30.97 29.56
N THR A 700 9.07 -31.06 29.26
CA THR A 700 10.06 -31.86 30.01
C THR A 700 10.07 -31.60 31.52
N GLY A 701 9.74 -30.38 31.96
CA GLY A 701 9.58 -30.01 33.37
C GLY A 701 8.22 -30.37 33.98
N ALA A 702 7.44 -31.24 33.32
CA ALA A 702 6.06 -31.59 33.62
C ALA A 702 5.10 -30.37 33.72
N THR A 703 5.45 -29.24 33.10
CA THR A 703 4.61 -28.04 33.10
C THR A 703 3.51 -28.21 32.05
N THR A 704 2.25 -28.10 32.47
CA THR A 704 1.07 -28.19 31.58
C THR A 704 0.96 -26.96 30.67
N ALA A 705 0.22 -27.07 29.56
CA ALA A 705 -0.04 -25.96 28.64
C ALA A 705 -0.62 -24.71 29.34
N LEU A 706 -1.53 -24.89 30.29
CA LEU A 706 -2.12 -23.80 31.07
C LEU A 706 -1.08 -23.08 31.93
N THR A 707 -0.26 -23.83 32.68
CA THR A 707 0.80 -23.28 33.53
C THR A 707 1.91 -22.64 32.68
N LEU A 708 2.20 -23.18 31.50
CA LEU A 708 3.17 -22.60 30.57
C LEU A 708 2.73 -21.20 30.10
N ALA A 709 1.45 -21.03 29.77
CA ALA A 709 0.89 -19.72 29.40
C ALA A 709 1.01 -18.70 30.54
N VAL A 710 0.84 -19.13 31.80
CA VAL A 710 1.05 -18.28 32.99
C VAL A 710 2.52 -17.86 33.10
N LYS A 711 3.46 -18.82 33.03
CA LYS A 711 4.90 -18.54 33.11
C LYS A 711 5.38 -17.55 32.03
N LEU A 712 4.77 -17.59 30.85
CA LEU A 712 5.07 -16.68 29.74
C LEU A 712 4.26 -15.37 29.76
N SER A 713 3.33 -15.20 30.72
CA SER A 713 2.39 -14.06 30.77
C SER A 713 1.53 -13.91 29.50
N ASP A 714 1.21 -15.00 28.80
CA ASP A 714 0.34 -14.99 27.61
C ASP A 714 -1.13 -15.18 27.97
N LEU A 715 -1.84 -14.08 28.22
CA LEU A 715 -3.25 -14.07 28.58
C LEU A 715 -4.16 -14.69 27.49
N ASN A 716 -3.77 -14.61 26.23
CA ASN A 716 -4.61 -15.12 25.14
C ASN A 716 -4.57 -16.65 25.10
N SER A 717 -3.36 -17.23 25.13
CA SER A 717 -3.21 -18.69 25.17
C SER A 717 -3.79 -19.27 26.45
N PHE A 718 -3.59 -18.59 27.59
CA PHE A 718 -4.22 -18.95 28.87
C PHE A 718 -5.74 -19.08 28.74
N ARG A 719 -6.43 -18.06 28.20
CA ARG A 719 -7.88 -18.10 28.01
C ARG A 719 -8.32 -19.21 27.04
N CYS A 720 -7.55 -19.45 25.98
CA CYS A 720 -7.87 -20.50 25.00
C CYS A 720 -7.79 -21.90 25.61
N VAL A 721 -6.72 -22.20 26.37
CA VAL A 721 -6.54 -23.48 27.05
C VAL A 721 -7.59 -23.68 28.13
N LEU A 722 -7.85 -22.67 28.96
CA LEU A 722 -8.84 -22.73 30.04
C LEU A 722 -10.27 -22.95 29.52
N SER A 723 -10.61 -22.41 28.35
CA SER A 723 -11.92 -22.60 27.74
C SER A 723 -12.14 -24.02 27.19
N ASN A 724 -11.11 -24.89 27.18
CA ASN A 724 -11.25 -26.26 26.71
C ASN A 724 -11.82 -27.16 27.82
N PRO A 725 -12.95 -27.86 27.60
CA PRO A 725 -13.58 -28.70 28.63
C PRO A 725 -12.71 -29.82 29.19
N LYS A 726 -11.66 -30.24 28.46
CA LYS A 726 -10.72 -31.29 28.90
C LYS A 726 -9.54 -30.74 29.73
N CYS A 727 -9.49 -29.43 29.96
CA CYS A 727 -8.41 -28.81 30.75
C CYS A 727 -8.62 -29.07 32.26
N GLU A 728 -7.63 -29.68 32.89
CA GLU A 728 -7.55 -29.79 34.35
C GLU A 728 -6.83 -28.57 34.92
N VAL A 729 -7.61 -27.63 35.47
CA VAL A 729 -7.14 -26.30 35.87
C VAL A 729 -6.13 -26.34 37.04
N ASP A 730 -6.29 -27.30 37.96
CA ASP A 730 -5.45 -27.50 39.14
C ASP A 730 -4.34 -28.53 38.95
N ALA A 731 -4.01 -28.87 37.71
CA ALA A 731 -2.93 -29.79 37.42
C ALA A 731 -1.59 -29.25 37.95
N ARG A 732 -0.85 -30.14 38.63
CA ARG A 732 0.42 -29.82 39.28
C ARG A 732 1.62 -30.11 38.38
N ASP A 733 2.61 -29.22 38.40
CA ASP A 733 3.92 -29.44 37.81
C ASP A 733 4.86 -30.22 38.76
N ASN A 734 6.13 -30.39 38.37
CA ASN A 734 7.12 -31.16 39.15
C ASN A 734 7.44 -30.57 40.53
N THR A 735 7.15 -29.28 40.78
CA THR A 735 7.32 -28.68 42.12
C THR A 735 6.04 -28.76 42.94
N GLY A 736 4.99 -29.42 42.42
CA GLY A 736 3.69 -29.53 43.07
C GLY A 736 2.83 -28.29 42.90
N ARG A 737 3.25 -27.32 42.06
CA ARG A 737 2.57 -26.02 41.92
C ARG A 737 1.49 -26.07 40.85
N THR A 738 0.36 -25.40 41.12
CA THR A 738 -0.74 -25.16 40.18
C THR A 738 -0.51 -23.87 39.37
N ALA A 739 -1.28 -23.65 38.30
CA ALA A 739 -1.24 -22.40 37.54
C ALA A 739 -1.51 -21.17 38.43
N LEU A 740 -2.44 -21.28 39.38
CA LEU A 740 -2.75 -20.22 40.35
C LEU A 740 -1.57 -19.91 41.28
N SER A 741 -0.87 -20.94 41.76
CA SER A 741 0.37 -20.77 42.53
C SER A 741 1.41 -19.98 41.74
N TRP A 742 1.60 -20.29 40.44
CA TRP A 742 2.53 -19.54 39.59
C TRP A 742 2.12 -18.09 39.36
N CYS A 743 0.82 -17.79 39.22
CA CYS A 743 0.33 -16.41 39.19
C CYS A 743 0.72 -15.65 40.47
N ALA A 744 0.66 -16.31 41.64
CA ALA A 744 0.98 -15.70 42.92
C ALA A 744 2.45 -15.34 43.09
N SER A 745 3.37 -16.08 42.47
CA SER A 745 4.80 -15.71 42.49
C SER A 745 5.19 -14.60 41.52
N ALA A 746 4.28 -14.16 40.63
CA ALA A 746 4.57 -13.13 39.64
C ALA A 746 3.95 -11.78 40.05
N ALA A 747 4.79 -10.76 40.24
CA ALA A 747 4.36 -9.38 40.52
C ALA A 747 4.02 -8.61 39.22
N SER A 748 3.09 -9.15 38.42
CA SER A 748 2.65 -8.55 37.14
C SER A 748 1.13 -8.45 37.07
N ILE A 749 0.62 -7.36 36.50
CA ILE A 749 -0.83 -7.12 36.35
C ILE A 749 -1.51 -8.22 35.51
N THR A 750 -0.79 -8.80 34.55
CA THR A 750 -1.27 -9.92 33.76
C THR A 750 -1.47 -11.17 34.62
N ALA A 751 -0.56 -11.44 35.55
CA ALA A 751 -0.65 -12.58 36.46
C ALA A 751 -1.81 -12.41 37.45
N VAL A 752 -2.05 -11.19 37.95
CA VAL A 752 -3.23 -10.85 38.77
C VAL A 752 -4.52 -11.10 37.99
N THR A 753 -4.57 -10.67 36.72
CA THR A 753 -5.73 -10.89 35.85
C THR A 753 -5.99 -12.38 35.61
N MET A 754 -4.94 -13.17 35.34
CA MET A 754 -5.06 -14.63 35.18
C MET A 754 -5.53 -15.30 36.47
N ALA A 755 -4.99 -14.89 37.63
CA ALA A 755 -5.42 -15.40 38.93
C ALA A 755 -6.90 -15.14 39.19
N TRP A 756 -7.38 -13.94 38.87
CA TRP A 756 -8.80 -13.60 38.97
C TRP A 756 -9.67 -14.55 38.13
N VAL A 757 -9.28 -14.78 36.87
CA VAL A 757 -9.99 -15.71 35.98
C VAL A 757 -9.94 -17.17 36.50
N LEU A 758 -8.83 -17.59 37.11
CA LEU A 758 -8.72 -18.93 37.71
C LEU A 758 -9.62 -19.08 38.93
N ILE A 759 -9.65 -18.10 39.83
CA ILE A 759 -10.44 -18.13 41.07
C ILE A 759 -11.94 -18.22 40.77
N GLU A 760 -12.41 -17.57 39.70
CA GLU A 760 -13.80 -17.65 39.26
C GLU A 760 -14.15 -18.99 38.58
N HIS A 761 -13.15 -19.78 38.17
CA HIS A 761 -13.37 -21.05 37.51
C HIS A 761 -13.76 -22.15 38.50
N GLN A 762 -14.79 -22.94 38.16
CA GLN A 762 -15.19 -24.07 39.00
C GLN A 762 -14.07 -25.11 39.09
N GLY A 763 -13.82 -25.59 40.32
CA GLY A 763 -12.83 -26.64 40.58
C GLY A 763 -11.41 -26.17 40.90
N VAL A 764 -11.18 -24.86 41.04
CA VAL A 764 -9.88 -24.31 41.47
C VAL A 764 -9.79 -24.23 42.99
N ASP A 765 -8.73 -24.78 43.57
CA ASP A 765 -8.41 -24.72 45.00
C ASP A 765 -7.43 -23.55 45.31
N PRO A 766 -7.92 -22.43 45.88
CA PRO A 766 -7.07 -21.31 46.26
C PRO A 766 -6.13 -21.64 47.43
N ASN A 767 -6.32 -22.77 48.11
CA ASN A 767 -5.47 -23.23 49.21
C ASN A 767 -4.47 -24.31 48.79
N SER A 768 -4.33 -24.55 47.48
CA SER A 768 -3.39 -25.53 46.96
C SER A 768 -1.96 -25.29 47.48
N ARG A 769 -1.30 -26.39 47.86
CA ARG A 769 0.05 -26.42 48.41
C ARG A 769 1.01 -27.12 47.47
N ASP A 770 2.18 -26.53 47.31
CA ASP A 770 3.28 -27.13 46.57
C ASP A 770 4.03 -28.21 47.38
N ASN A 771 5.10 -28.78 46.81
CA ASN A 771 5.86 -29.86 47.45
C ASN A 771 6.58 -29.42 48.74
N ASP A 772 6.85 -28.11 48.89
CA ASP A 772 7.43 -27.51 50.09
C ASP A 772 6.36 -27.13 51.13
N GLY A 773 5.08 -27.33 50.78
CA GLY A 773 3.94 -27.01 51.62
C GLY A 773 3.50 -25.54 51.54
N VAL A 774 4.08 -24.75 50.66
CA VAL A 774 3.79 -23.31 50.51
C VAL A 774 2.44 -23.14 49.81
N THR A 775 1.56 -22.32 50.40
CA THR A 775 0.22 -22.01 49.84
C THR A 775 0.31 -20.91 48.77
N VAL A 776 -0.72 -20.80 47.93
CA VAL A 776 -0.86 -19.68 46.97
C VAL A 776 -0.77 -18.32 47.67
N LEU A 777 -1.43 -18.16 48.83
CA LEU A 777 -1.39 -16.91 49.60
C LEU A 777 0.03 -16.56 50.04
N LEU A 778 0.81 -17.55 50.51
CA LEU A 778 2.19 -17.32 50.95
C LEU A 778 3.12 -16.98 49.77
N HIS A 779 2.90 -17.56 48.59
CA HIS A 779 3.60 -17.15 47.37
C HIS A 779 3.29 -15.69 46.99
N ALA A 780 2.04 -15.23 47.16
CA ALA A 780 1.63 -13.85 46.87
C ALA A 780 2.22 -12.83 47.86
N THR A 781 2.31 -13.19 49.15
CA THR A 781 2.93 -12.32 50.16
C THR A 781 4.45 -12.22 49.96
N GLN A 782 5.12 -13.36 49.69
CA GLN A 782 6.56 -13.39 49.42
C GLN A 782 6.95 -12.63 48.15
N SER A 783 6.10 -12.62 47.12
CA SER A 783 6.34 -11.87 45.88
C SER A 783 6.01 -10.37 46.00
N GLY A 784 5.41 -9.93 47.12
CA GLY A 784 4.97 -8.55 47.33
C GLY A 784 3.76 -8.14 46.49
N ASN A 785 2.99 -9.10 45.96
CA ASN A 785 1.82 -8.83 45.13
C ASN A 785 0.59 -8.47 45.98
N LEU A 786 0.58 -7.24 46.52
CA LEU A 786 -0.45 -6.74 47.43
C LEU A 786 -1.87 -6.87 46.87
N GLU A 787 -2.05 -6.60 45.59
CA GLU A 787 -3.37 -6.68 44.92
C GLU A 787 -3.92 -8.11 44.95
N LEU A 788 -3.08 -9.11 44.68
CA LEU A 788 -3.49 -10.51 44.74
C LEU A 788 -3.68 -11.01 46.17
N VAL A 789 -2.87 -10.53 47.13
CA VAL A 789 -3.07 -10.83 48.57
C VAL A 789 -4.42 -10.32 49.04
N GLU A 790 -4.75 -9.06 48.74
CA GLU A 790 -6.06 -8.48 49.06
C GLU A 790 -7.21 -9.24 48.40
N MET A 791 -7.02 -9.68 47.15
CA MET A 791 -8.01 -10.49 46.43
C MET A 791 -8.24 -11.85 47.11
N LEU A 792 -7.17 -12.59 47.41
CA LEU A 792 -7.25 -13.92 48.05
C LEU A 792 -7.86 -13.82 49.45
N LEU A 793 -7.52 -12.79 50.23
CA LEU A 793 -8.04 -12.58 51.60
C LEU A 793 -9.55 -12.28 51.64
N LYS A 794 -10.11 -11.73 50.56
CA LYS A 794 -11.55 -11.51 50.40
C LYS A 794 -12.34 -12.80 50.12
N LEU A 795 -11.67 -13.88 49.69
CA LEU A 795 -12.34 -15.15 49.48
C LEU A 795 -12.72 -15.78 50.83
N PRO A 796 -13.99 -16.18 51.04
CA PRO A 796 -14.42 -16.76 52.32
C PRO A 796 -13.80 -18.14 52.59
N THR A 797 -13.31 -18.81 51.55
CA THR A 797 -12.74 -20.16 51.58
C THR A 797 -11.23 -20.18 51.78
N ILE A 798 -10.56 -19.03 51.88
CA ILE A 798 -9.10 -18.97 52.03
C ILE A 798 -8.67 -19.41 53.44
N ASP A 799 -7.72 -20.34 53.50
CA ASP A 799 -7.06 -20.78 54.72
C ASP A 799 -5.96 -19.78 55.09
N ARG A 800 -6.17 -19.06 56.19
CA ARG A 800 -5.22 -18.08 56.73
C ARG A 800 -4.19 -18.72 57.67
N SER A 801 -4.24 -20.03 57.85
CA SER A 801 -3.27 -20.75 58.68
C SER A 801 -1.95 -20.94 57.94
N GLU A 802 -0.84 -20.67 58.61
CA GLU A 802 0.49 -20.99 58.10
C GLU A 802 0.74 -22.51 58.20
N PRO A 803 0.99 -23.23 57.10
CA PRO A 803 1.66 -24.52 57.21
C PRO A 803 3.13 -24.26 57.56
N CYS A 804 3.51 -24.73 58.74
CA CYS A 804 4.86 -24.73 59.28
C CYS A 804 5.90 -25.13 58.21
N VAL A 805 6.61 -24.12 57.67
CA VAL A 805 7.83 -24.33 56.89
C VAL A 805 8.78 -25.11 57.79
N LYS A 806 9.23 -26.29 57.36
CA LYS A 806 10.35 -26.96 58.02
C LYS A 806 11.51 -25.97 58.02
N GLN A 807 11.74 -25.40 59.18
CA GLN A 807 12.64 -24.30 59.44
C GLN A 807 14.01 -24.56 58.83
N GLY A 808 14.45 -23.60 58.04
CA GLY A 808 15.79 -23.54 57.51
C GLY A 808 16.07 -22.19 56.88
N LEU A 809 15.78 -21.09 57.59
CA LEU A 809 16.60 -19.85 57.70
C LEU A 809 15.74 -18.63 58.09
N ASN A 810 16.03 -18.14 59.30
CA ASN A 810 16.01 -16.76 59.80
C ASN A 810 14.79 -15.86 59.55
N SER A 811 14.05 -15.69 60.65
CA SER A 811 13.35 -14.48 61.08
C SER A 811 13.79 -13.18 60.39
N THR A 812 12.85 -12.50 59.75
CA THR A 812 12.45 -11.12 60.04
C THR A 812 11.17 -10.78 59.26
N ASP A 813 10.30 -10.02 59.91
CA ASP A 813 9.16 -9.27 59.35
C ASP A 813 7.89 -10.06 58.98
N ALA A 814 7.21 -10.52 60.04
CA ALA A 814 5.77 -10.71 60.04
C ALA A 814 5.07 -9.40 60.49
N SER A 815 4.79 -8.52 59.53
CA SER A 815 3.68 -7.58 59.60
C SER A 815 3.31 -7.11 58.18
N LEU A 816 2.31 -7.76 57.59
CA LEU A 816 1.34 -7.18 56.65
C LEU A 816 0.18 -8.16 56.46
#